data_AF-A0A2E9SL48-F1
#
_entry.id   AF-A0A2E9SL48-F1
#
_cell.length_a   1.000
_cell.length_b   1.000
_cell.length_c   1.000
_cell.angle_alpha   90.00
_cell.angle_beta   90.00
_cell.angle_gamma   90.00
#
_symmetry.space_group_name_H-M   'P 1'
#
loop_
_entity.id
_entity.type
_entity.pdbx_description
1 polymer ?
#
loop_
_entity_poly.entity_id
_entity_poly.type
_entity_poly.pdbx_seq_one_letter_code
_entity_poly.pdbx_strand_id
1 'polypeptide(L)'
;MAEKLDDKILYPQGLYKWAGHSDGGVKLPFFDGLGRPAGRQFITPLVCRMDKWARSISANDPAPRIIFLVGGPGNGKTDTVESAVHSLDQAFQLNGTLVEAARAQYQSSENSIPPRKVTINLTRLGLSSKYTSLSIVQDATETDPQVQLSCEQLLLRDLLEAKRDELSIYLCCVNRGILAQAARLAEHDNQDEQRLLASISDAVTNKPVSMSCWPLSSDSDVAAWPMDAESLVKSTNESVERIADQILDEVLSEENWSPSCDLGSMCPYCQNRKALSNRRARDSFVELLYFYELRSGQRWTFRDLFSLISYMLIGDPKELEIKGKCHSPCSWSASMFAIYEDNTKSKADRTAALAHLVSRLYHHRLFPVWPGFTKGAVKSAKTVLKECTVDGNDLDGLKGFLAFFSSKKREEARISGDVLDRVRGELSPMLDPSLAEGHLVLLETSGTPVNVRDLEDLFSVSVLEGKTRTRHQLQSLEIRLLDELQSIDLALDTENFPSTRSRDVYLLKSLVRQYALRVSKRSLGTRNSVFRKLDSLRKYAEAIHDDAALGRVLKNMSKLLHDERNNFRAHLATTFGQPVAERTRDISLLVQKKVNIRPVAVSIAAENSPPQPLPYVKIESHYLGLTFDLFDSLLSVANGLHPASLPADTYALLDRVKSLVAGEVVRDPGVIEDDPVLLFGGGYLSAEYREGRFFVEKAEKNGY
;
A
#
# COMPACT_ATOMS: atom_id res chain seq x y z
N MET A 1 -17.95 -28.04 29.73
CA MET A 1 -16.74 -27.88 30.56
C MET A 1 -16.51 -26.38 30.69
N ALA A 2 -16.27 -25.87 31.90
CA ALA A 2 -16.27 -24.44 32.23
C ALA A 2 -15.54 -23.58 31.18
N GLU A 3 -16.27 -22.64 30.57
CA GLU A 3 -15.72 -21.52 29.81
C GLU A 3 -14.72 -20.80 30.72
N LYS A 4 -13.42 -20.99 30.46
CA LYS A 4 -12.44 -20.02 30.91
C LYS A 4 -12.74 -18.76 30.11
N LEU A 5 -13.37 -17.78 30.74
CA LEU A 5 -13.24 -16.38 30.31
C LEU A 5 -11.74 -16.13 30.12
N ASP A 6 -11.31 -15.99 28.86
CA ASP A 6 -9.97 -15.56 28.52
C ASP A 6 -9.83 -14.16 29.15
N ASP A 7 -9.04 -14.02 30.23
CA ASP A 7 -8.80 -12.74 30.88
C ASP A 7 -8.41 -11.74 29.78
N LYS A 8 -9.27 -10.74 29.52
CA LYS A 8 -9.11 -9.79 28.42
C LYS A 8 -7.78 -9.05 28.59
N ILE A 9 -6.74 -9.49 27.87
CA ILE A 9 -5.43 -8.83 27.88
C ILE A 9 -5.61 -7.43 27.29
N LEU A 10 -5.51 -6.41 28.14
CA LEU A 10 -5.66 -5.01 27.75
C LEU A 10 -4.46 -4.52 26.91
N TYR A 11 -4.69 -3.45 26.16
CA TYR A 11 -3.65 -2.75 25.42
C TYR A 11 -2.72 -1.98 26.38
N PRO A 12 -1.43 -1.83 26.04
CA PRO A 12 -0.81 -2.12 24.75
C PRO A 12 -0.48 -3.60 24.49
N GLN A 13 -0.38 -4.47 25.50
CA GLN A 13 0.09 -5.85 25.31
C GLN A 13 -0.87 -6.70 24.46
N GLY A 14 -2.19 -6.49 24.59
CA GLY A 14 -3.19 -7.19 23.77
C GLY A 14 -3.05 -6.95 22.27
N LEU A 15 -2.37 -5.88 21.83
CA LEU A 15 -2.19 -5.59 20.40
C LEU A 15 -1.27 -6.60 19.70
N TYR A 16 -0.53 -7.44 20.42
CA TYR A 16 0.21 -8.55 19.79
C TYR A 16 -0.74 -9.55 19.11
N LYS A 17 -1.98 -9.72 19.60
CA LYS A 17 -2.99 -10.57 18.97
C LYS A 17 -3.41 -10.03 17.58
N TRP A 18 -3.16 -8.76 17.25
CA TRP A 18 -3.48 -8.17 15.95
C TRP A 18 -2.45 -8.47 14.86
N ALA A 19 -1.27 -8.97 15.21
CA ALA A 19 -0.24 -9.28 14.22
C ALA A 19 -0.69 -10.43 13.29
N GLY A 20 -0.38 -10.33 11.99
CA GLY A 20 -0.84 -11.27 10.97
C GLY A 20 -0.30 -12.70 11.08
N HIS A 21 0.71 -12.93 11.92
CA HIS A 21 1.23 -14.26 12.27
C HIS A 21 0.68 -14.80 13.60
N SER A 22 -0.23 -14.06 14.25
CA SER A 22 -0.85 -14.39 15.54
C SER A 22 -2.36 -14.65 15.35
N ASP A 23 -3.10 -14.82 16.46
CA ASP A 23 -4.53 -15.14 16.48
C ASP A 23 -5.41 -14.23 15.60
N GLY A 24 -5.03 -12.98 15.39
CA GLY A 24 -5.74 -12.03 14.52
C GLY A 24 -5.45 -12.16 13.02
N GLY A 25 -4.50 -13.01 12.62
CA GLY A 25 -4.06 -13.17 11.22
C GLY A 25 -4.76 -14.27 10.43
N VAL A 26 -5.34 -15.26 11.12
CA VAL A 26 -6.04 -16.41 10.54
C VAL A 26 -7.38 -16.58 11.24
N LYS A 27 -8.45 -16.60 10.44
CA LYS A 27 -9.81 -16.79 10.92
C LYS A 27 -10.30 -18.19 10.57
N LEU A 28 -10.77 -18.94 11.56
CA LEU A 28 -11.52 -20.16 11.33
C LEU A 28 -13.02 -19.83 11.19
N PRO A 29 -13.73 -20.37 10.19
CA PRO A 29 -15.16 -20.11 10.01
C PRO A 29 -15.99 -20.48 11.25
N PHE A 30 -16.83 -19.57 11.71
CA PHE A 30 -17.78 -19.76 12.81
C PHE A 30 -17.15 -20.16 14.16
N PHE A 31 -15.86 -19.84 14.35
CA PHE A 31 -15.14 -20.03 15.60
C PHE A 31 -14.93 -18.68 16.31
N ASP A 32 -15.38 -18.59 17.55
CA ASP A 32 -15.25 -17.37 18.35
C ASP A 32 -13.81 -17.19 18.87
N GLY A 33 -13.29 -15.97 18.81
CA GLY A 33 -11.99 -15.61 19.38
C GLY A 33 -10.77 -15.69 18.44
N LEU A 34 -10.91 -16.17 17.20
CA LEU A 34 -9.85 -16.15 16.18
C LEU A 34 -10.18 -15.21 15.01
N GLY A 35 -9.18 -14.53 14.47
CA GLY A 35 -9.28 -13.72 13.25
C GLY A 35 -10.15 -12.46 13.32
N ARG A 36 -10.77 -12.15 14.47
CA ARG A 36 -11.44 -10.87 14.78
C ARG A 36 -10.75 -10.23 15.99
N PRO A 37 -9.64 -9.51 15.80
CA PRO A 37 -8.89 -8.96 16.94
C PRO A 37 -9.65 -7.87 17.71
N ALA A 38 -10.68 -7.27 17.08
CA ALA A 38 -11.66 -6.37 17.70
C ALA A 38 -12.80 -7.09 18.44
N GLY A 39 -12.92 -8.41 18.34
CA GLY A 39 -14.05 -9.19 18.85
C GLY A 39 -15.37 -9.00 18.08
N ARG A 40 -15.44 -8.04 17.15
CA ARG A 40 -16.60 -7.75 16.31
C ARG A 40 -16.21 -7.59 14.83
N GLN A 41 -17.20 -7.70 13.95
CA GLN A 41 -17.05 -7.45 12.53
C GLN A 41 -17.00 -5.94 12.24
N PHE A 42 -16.09 -5.52 11.35
CA PHE A 42 -16.08 -4.18 10.80
C PHE A 42 -17.09 -4.06 9.65
N ILE A 43 -17.78 -2.92 9.58
CA ILE A 43 -18.80 -2.69 8.54
C ILE A 43 -18.09 -2.25 7.27
N THR A 44 -18.23 -3.04 6.21
CA THR A 44 -17.67 -2.74 4.87
C THR A 44 -18.79 -2.49 3.86
N PRO A 45 -18.52 -1.80 2.74
CA PRO A 45 -19.50 -1.68 1.64
C PRO A 45 -20.00 -3.05 1.15
N LEU A 46 -19.12 -4.06 1.10
CA LEU A 46 -19.49 -5.42 0.75
C LEU A 46 -20.40 -6.08 1.80
N VAL A 47 -20.17 -5.88 3.10
CA VAL A 47 -21.07 -6.38 4.16
C VAL A 47 -22.46 -5.76 4.01
N CYS A 48 -22.56 -4.45 3.81
CA CYS A 48 -23.84 -3.79 3.55
C CYS A 48 -24.51 -4.32 2.26
N ARG A 49 -23.73 -4.67 1.24
CA ARG A 49 -24.22 -5.30 0.02
C ARG A 49 -24.76 -6.71 0.28
N MET A 50 -24.08 -7.51 1.11
CA MET A 50 -24.57 -8.84 1.53
C MET A 50 -25.87 -8.74 2.33
N ASP A 51 -26.01 -7.74 3.21
CA ASP A 51 -27.25 -7.50 3.94
C ASP A 51 -28.43 -7.20 3.01
N LYS A 52 -28.21 -6.32 2.02
CA LYS A 52 -29.22 -6.03 0.99
C LYS A 52 -29.55 -7.27 0.17
N TRP A 53 -28.53 -8.01 -0.26
CA TRP A 53 -28.68 -9.24 -1.04
C TRP A 53 -29.49 -10.30 -0.27
N ALA A 54 -29.18 -10.54 1.00
CA ALA A 54 -29.90 -11.51 1.83
C ALA A 54 -31.39 -11.18 1.96
N ARG A 55 -31.73 -9.88 2.08
CA ARG A 55 -33.12 -9.42 2.10
C ARG A 55 -33.82 -9.65 0.75
N SER A 56 -33.16 -9.39 -0.37
CA SER A 56 -33.71 -9.67 -1.70
C SER A 56 -33.93 -11.17 -1.91
N ILE A 57 -32.98 -12.01 -1.50
CA ILE A 57 -33.10 -13.47 -1.54
C ILE A 57 -34.28 -13.95 -0.69
N SER A 58 -34.48 -13.42 0.53
CA SER A 58 -35.59 -13.83 1.39
C SER A 58 -36.95 -13.35 0.89
N ALA A 59 -37.00 -12.18 0.25
CA ALA A 59 -38.20 -11.62 -0.39
C ALA A 59 -38.54 -12.29 -1.74
N ASN A 60 -37.66 -13.13 -2.28
CA ASN A 60 -37.72 -13.64 -3.66
C ASN A 60 -37.66 -12.56 -4.75
N ASP A 61 -37.05 -11.41 -4.44
CA ASP A 61 -36.75 -10.37 -5.43
C ASP A 61 -35.64 -10.85 -6.39
N PRO A 62 -35.52 -10.26 -7.60
CA PRO A 62 -34.43 -10.58 -8.51
C PRO A 62 -33.06 -10.32 -7.88
N ALA A 63 -32.32 -11.41 -7.61
CA ALA A 63 -30.98 -11.37 -6.99
C ALA A 63 -30.14 -12.58 -7.43
N PRO A 64 -28.80 -12.42 -7.53
CA PRO A 64 -27.91 -13.52 -7.85
C PRO A 64 -27.91 -14.57 -6.72
N ARG A 65 -28.03 -15.84 -7.06
CA ARG A 65 -27.99 -16.97 -6.09
C ARG A 65 -26.60 -17.58 -5.93
N ILE A 66 -25.73 -17.34 -6.91
CA ILE A 66 -24.34 -17.82 -6.95
C ILE A 66 -23.43 -16.61 -6.75
N ILE A 67 -22.69 -16.58 -5.65
CA ILE A 67 -21.78 -15.48 -5.31
C ILE A 67 -20.35 -15.99 -5.25
N PHE A 68 -19.48 -15.31 -5.98
CA PHE A 68 -18.03 -15.43 -5.89
C PHE A 68 -17.43 -14.25 -5.13
N LEU A 69 -16.69 -14.56 -4.09
CA LEU A 69 -15.83 -13.63 -3.35
C LEU A 69 -14.38 -13.87 -3.79
N VAL A 70 -13.86 -12.96 -4.61
CA VAL A 70 -12.56 -13.16 -5.28
C VAL A 70 -11.50 -12.27 -4.67
N GLY A 71 -10.43 -12.85 -4.15
CA GLY A 71 -9.31 -12.08 -3.60
C GLY A 71 -8.27 -12.95 -2.93
N GLY A 72 -7.07 -12.42 -2.69
CA GLY A 72 -5.99 -13.15 -2.01
C GLY A 72 -6.21 -13.37 -0.51
N PRO A 73 -5.28 -14.02 0.20
CA PRO A 73 -5.29 -14.13 1.65
C PRO A 73 -5.37 -12.76 2.35
N GLY A 74 -6.04 -12.67 3.49
CA GLY A 74 -6.10 -11.44 4.30
C GLY A 74 -7.15 -10.40 3.89
N ASN A 75 -7.93 -10.61 2.82
CA ASN A 75 -8.98 -9.67 2.37
C ASN A 75 -10.33 -9.79 3.11
N GLY A 76 -10.44 -10.63 4.15
CA GLY A 76 -11.68 -10.77 4.92
C GLY A 76 -12.74 -11.71 4.30
N LYS A 77 -12.33 -12.65 3.43
CA LYS A 77 -13.21 -13.67 2.80
C LYS A 77 -14.09 -14.40 3.82
N THR A 78 -13.47 -15.06 4.79
CA THR A 78 -14.15 -15.82 5.84
C THR A 78 -15.10 -14.96 6.68
N ASP A 79 -14.69 -13.73 6.98
CA ASP A 79 -15.51 -12.79 7.75
C ASP A 79 -16.76 -12.34 6.98
N THR A 80 -16.61 -12.13 5.66
CA THR A 80 -17.72 -11.79 4.76
C THR A 80 -18.70 -12.96 4.61
N VAL A 81 -18.20 -14.20 4.52
CA VAL A 81 -19.09 -15.38 4.45
C VAL A 81 -19.90 -15.55 5.73
N GLU A 82 -19.28 -15.41 6.90
CA GLU A 82 -20.04 -15.45 8.17
C GLU A 82 -21.10 -14.35 8.22
N SER A 83 -20.75 -13.14 7.79
CA SER A 83 -21.70 -12.02 7.67
C SER A 83 -22.88 -12.41 6.79
N ALA A 84 -22.62 -12.92 5.59
CA ALA A 84 -23.67 -13.36 4.67
C ALA A 84 -24.60 -14.42 5.28
N VAL A 85 -24.04 -15.37 6.05
CA VAL A 85 -24.84 -16.38 6.76
C VAL A 85 -25.68 -15.76 7.89
N HIS A 86 -25.12 -14.83 8.66
CA HIS A 86 -25.87 -14.06 9.66
C HIS A 86 -27.00 -13.23 9.01
N SER A 87 -26.71 -12.55 7.90
CA SER A 87 -27.69 -11.74 7.17
C SER A 87 -28.82 -12.61 6.61
N LEU A 88 -28.51 -13.81 6.08
CA LEU A 88 -29.52 -14.77 5.63
C LEU A 88 -30.36 -15.30 6.79
N ASP A 89 -29.73 -15.68 7.91
CA ASP A 89 -30.43 -16.15 9.10
C ASP A 89 -31.44 -15.10 9.60
N GLN A 90 -30.99 -13.84 9.69
CA GLN A 90 -31.83 -12.72 10.08
C GLN A 90 -32.94 -12.44 9.04
N ALA A 91 -32.61 -12.40 7.75
CA ALA A 91 -33.55 -12.11 6.68
C ALA A 91 -34.64 -13.18 6.53
N PHE A 92 -34.32 -14.44 6.87
CA PHE A 92 -35.25 -15.56 6.91
C PHE A 92 -35.88 -15.78 8.29
N GLN A 93 -35.53 -14.98 9.30
CA GLN A 93 -36.04 -15.07 10.68
C GLN A 93 -35.80 -16.44 11.34
N LEU A 94 -34.62 -17.02 11.12
CA LEU A 94 -34.23 -18.35 11.62
C LEU A 94 -33.64 -18.32 13.05
N ASN A 95 -33.54 -17.14 13.67
CA ASN A 95 -33.14 -16.93 15.08
C ASN A 95 -31.84 -17.64 15.49
N GLY A 96 -30.84 -17.61 14.62
CA GLY A 96 -29.51 -18.20 14.82
C GLY A 96 -29.38 -19.65 14.36
N THR A 97 -30.47 -20.32 13.98
CA THR A 97 -30.46 -21.75 13.64
C THR A 97 -29.59 -22.06 12.41
N LEU A 98 -29.53 -21.15 11.42
CA LEU A 98 -28.66 -21.32 10.26
C LEU A 98 -27.18 -21.15 10.64
N VAL A 99 -26.88 -20.22 11.54
CA VAL A 99 -25.52 -20.00 12.06
C VAL A 99 -25.05 -21.22 12.85
N GLU A 100 -25.89 -21.78 13.72
CA GLU A 100 -25.57 -23.01 14.46
C GLU A 100 -25.38 -24.21 13.53
N ALA A 101 -26.24 -24.34 12.50
CA ALA A 101 -26.09 -25.40 11.50
C ALA A 101 -24.77 -25.27 10.72
N ALA A 102 -24.35 -24.05 10.36
CA ALA A 102 -23.06 -23.80 9.74
C ALA A 102 -21.90 -24.14 10.69
N ARG A 103 -21.96 -23.67 11.94
CA ARG A 103 -20.95 -23.95 12.97
C ARG A 103 -20.76 -25.45 13.18
N ALA A 104 -21.84 -26.21 13.31
CA ALA A 104 -21.79 -27.66 13.51
C ALA A 104 -21.08 -28.40 12.36
N GLN A 105 -21.23 -27.94 11.12
CA GLN A 105 -20.57 -28.54 9.94
C GLN A 105 -19.07 -28.24 9.88
N TYR A 106 -18.63 -27.07 10.38
CA TYR A 106 -17.20 -26.73 10.43
C TYR A 106 -16.48 -27.29 11.67
N GLN A 107 -17.22 -27.61 12.74
CA GLN A 107 -16.67 -28.12 14.01
C GLN A 107 -16.82 -29.64 14.19
N SER A 108 -17.30 -30.38 13.19
CA SER A 108 -17.75 -31.77 13.33
C SER A 108 -16.69 -32.83 13.71
N SER A 109 -15.40 -32.47 13.86
CA SER A 109 -14.43 -33.33 14.56
C SER A 109 -13.20 -32.57 15.07
N GLU A 110 -12.90 -32.68 16.37
CA GLU A 110 -11.82 -31.98 17.11
C GLU A 110 -10.39 -32.21 16.56
N ASN A 111 -10.19 -33.11 15.60
CA ASN A 111 -8.89 -33.44 14.98
C ASN A 111 -8.92 -33.50 13.44
N SER A 112 -9.98 -33.04 12.76
CA SER A 112 -10.06 -33.07 11.30
C SER A 112 -9.86 -31.68 10.68
N ILE A 113 -9.21 -31.64 9.52
CA ILE A 113 -9.18 -30.46 8.64
C ILE A 113 -10.64 -30.05 8.33
N PRO A 114 -10.99 -28.75 8.43
CA PRO A 114 -12.33 -28.28 8.07
C PRO A 114 -12.72 -28.73 6.65
N PRO A 115 -14.00 -29.05 6.40
CA PRO A 115 -14.42 -29.43 5.06
C PRO A 115 -14.30 -28.25 4.09
N ARG A 116 -13.76 -28.51 2.89
CA ARG A 116 -13.66 -27.54 1.79
C ARG A 116 -15.02 -26.94 1.41
N LYS A 117 -16.05 -27.79 1.31
CA LYS A 117 -17.44 -27.45 0.96
C LYS A 117 -18.38 -27.92 2.06
N VAL A 118 -19.23 -27.02 2.55
CA VAL A 118 -20.34 -27.34 3.46
C VAL A 118 -21.64 -27.16 2.72
N THR A 119 -22.61 -28.05 2.95
CA THR A 119 -23.98 -27.89 2.42
C THR A 119 -24.98 -28.03 3.56
N ILE A 120 -25.80 -27.00 3.73
CA ILE A 120 -26.82 -26.91 4.77
C ILE A 120 -28.17 -27.06 4.10
N ASN A 121 -29.00 -27.97 4.62
CA ASN A 121 -30.37 -28.14 4.16
C ASN A 121 -31.27 -27.14 4.88
N LEU A 122 -31.78 -26.15 4.16
CA LEU A 122 -32.59 -25.06 4.71
C LEU A 122 -34.01 -25.52 5.06
N THR A 123 -34.58 -26.50 4.35
CA THR A 123 -35.93 -27.01 4.66
C THR A 123 -35.97 -27.73 6.00
N ARG A 124 -34.89 -28.41 6.38
CA ARG A 124 -34.73 -29.01 7.72
C ARG A 124 -34.64 -27.99 8.85
N LEU A 125 -34.32 -26.73 8.54
CA LEU A 125 -34.31 -25.63 9.51
C LEU A 125 -35.68 -24.95 9.63
N GLY A 126 -36.72 -25.49 8.99
CA GLY A 126 -38.07 -24.93 9.01
C GLY A 126 -38.27 -23.77 8.03
N LEU A 127 -37.35 -23.56 7.07
CA LEU A 127 -37.47 -22.49 6.09
C LEU A 127 -38.59 -22.77 5.08
N SER A 128 -39.55 -21.86 4.97
CA SER A 128 -40.57 -21.85 3.92
C SER A 128 -40.16 -20.87 2.81
N SER A 129 -39.22 -21.29 1.97
CA SER A 129 -38.69 -20.53 0.83
C SER A 129 -38.56 -21.44 -0.40
N LYS A 130 -38.39 -20.86 -1.59
CA LYS A 130 -38.02 -21.63 -2.79
C LYS A 130 -36.62 -22.26 -2.65
N TYR A 131 -35.75 -21.66 -1.85
CA TYR A 131 -34.40 -22.17 -1.63
C TYR A 131 -34.41 -23.30 -0.61
N THR A 132 -33.84 -24.44 -0.99
CA THR A 132 -33.82 -25.67 -0.18
C THR A 132 -32.46 -25.94 0.45
N SER A 133 -31.38 -25.36 -0.08
CA SER A 133 -30.02 -25.60 0.37
C SER A 133 -29.13 -24.34 0.29
N LEU A 134 -28.12 -24.30 1.14
CA LEU A 134 -27.02 -23.33 1.11
C LEU A 134 -25.70 -24.09 1.06
N SER A 135 -24.93 -23.89 -0.01
CA SER A 135 -23.59 -24.44 -0.17
C SER A 135 -22.53 -23.35 -0.02
N ILE A 136 -21.49 -23.63 0.78
CA ILE A 136 -20.42 -22.70 1.11
C ILE A 136 -19.07 -23.35 0.81
N VAL A 137 -18.25 -22.69 -0.01
CA VAL A 137 -16.84 -23.04 -0.25
C VAL A 137 -15.97 -21.91 0.30
N GLN A 138 -15.25 -22.15 1.39
CA GLN A 138 -14.48 -21.13 2.12
C GLN A 138 -13.12 -20.82 1.50
N ASP A 139 -12.49 -21.82 0.90
CA ASP A 139 -11.27 -21.64 0.12
C ASP A 139 -11.22 -22.64 -1.03
N ALA A 140 -11.44 -22.14 -2.26
CA ALA A 140 -11.36 -22.96 -3.45
C ALA A 140 -9.92 -23.43 -3.80
N THR A 141 -8.88 -22.98 -3.06
CA THR A 141 -7.52 -23.54 -3.19
C THR A 141 -7.32 -24.85 -2.43
N GLU A 142 -8.23 -25.22 -1.53
CA GLU A 142 -8.11 -26.47 -0.80
C GLU A 142 -8.53 -27.66 -1.69
N THR A 143 -7.78 -28.76 -1.59
CA THR A 143 -8.16 -30.05 -2.17
C THR A 143 -9.14 -30.76 -1.24
N ASP A 144 -10.02 -31.58 -1.80
CA ASP A 144 -10.81 -32.52 -1.01
C ASP A 144 -10.03 -33.85 -0.88
N PRO A 145 -9.58 -34.25 0.33
CA PRO A 145 -8.80 -35.48 0.50
C PRO A 145 -9.53 -36.75 0.04
N GLN A 146 -10.86 -36.71 -0.02
CA GLN A 146 -11.70 -37.85 -0.42
C GLN A 146 -11.89 -37.91 -1.94
N VAL A 147 -11.53 -36.86 -2.68
CA VAL A 147 -11.76 -36.74 -4.11
C VAL A 147 -10.43 -36.47 -4.83
N GLN A 148 -10.00 -37.40 -5.68
CA GLN A 148 -8.78 -37.26 -6.49
C GLN A 148 -8.97 -36.30 -7.69
N LEU A 149 -9.36 -35.05 -7.41
CA LEU A 149 -9.48 -33.99 -8.41
C LEU A 149 -8.62 -32.79 -8.00
N SER A 150 -8.15 -32.02 -8.99
CA SER A 150 -7.47 -30.76 -8.72
C SER A 150 -8.44 -29.70 -8.16
N CYS A 151 -7.91 -28.67 -7.51
CA CYS A 151 -8.71 -27.59 -6.92
C CYS A 151 -9.59 -26.89 -7.97
N GLU A 152 -9.04 -26.71 -9.17
CA GLU A 152 -9.73 -26.13 -10.33
C GLU A 152 -10.85 -27.02 -10.85
N GLN A 153 -10.61 -28.34 -10.93
CA GLN A 153 -11.62 -29.32 -11.34
C GLN A 153 -12.77 -29.38 -10.32
N LEU A 154 -12.44 -29.33 -9.03
CA LEU A 154 -13.44 -29.25 -7.96
C LEU A 154 -14.27 -27.97 -8.05
N LEU A 155 -13.64 -26.82 -8.32
CA LEU A 155 -14.33 -25.55 -8.52
C LEU A 155 -15.31 -25.60 -9.70
N LEU A 156 -14.87 -26.17 -10.83
CA LEU A 156 -15.72 -26.34 -12.01
C LEU A 156 -16.93 -27.23 -11.69
N ARG A 157 -16.70 -28.36 -11.01
CA ARG A 157 -17.77 -29.28 -10.58
C ARG A 157 -18.77 -28.59 -9.66
N ASP A 158 -18.30 -27.83 -8.68
CA ASP A 158 -19.17 -27.13 -7.73
C ASP A 158 -20.02 -26.06 -8.41
N LEU A 159 -19.44 -25.31 -9.36
CA LEU A 159 -20.17 -24.32 -10.15
C LEU A 159 -21.25 -24.98 -11.00
N LEU A 160 -20.95 -26.14 -11.61
CA LEU A 160 -21.90 -26.91 -12.39
C LEU A 160 -23.08 -27.41 -11.57
N GLU A 161 -22.80 -27.96 -10.39
CA GLU A 161 -23.84 -28.38 -9.44
C GLU A 161 -24.72 -27.19 -9.05
N ALA A 162 -24.10 -26.06 -8.69
CA ALA A 162 -24.82 -24.84 -8.34
C ALA A 162 -25.69 -24.35 -9.51
N LYS A 163 -25.19 -24.34 -10.75
CA LYS A 163 -26.00 -23.90 -11.91
C LYS A 163 -27.19 -24.82 -12.18
N ARG A 164 -27.04 -26.13 -12.01
CA ARG A 164 -28.14 -27.10 -12.21
C ARG A 164 -29.21 -27.04 -11.12
N ASP A 165 -28.83 -26.76 -9.87
CA ASP A 165 -29.77 -26.67 -8.76
C ASP A 165 -30.24 -25.22 -8.55
N GLU A 166 -31.32 -24.83 -9.23
CA GLU A 166 -31.96 -23.51 -9.10
C GLU A 166 -32.52 -23.22 -7.69
N LEU A 167 -32.68 -24.25 -6.86
CA LEU A 167 -33.18 -24.14 -5.49
C LEU A 167 -32.04 -24.01 -4.47
N SER A 168 -30.79 -23.91 -4.92
CA SER A 168 -29.62 -23.73 -4.07
C SER A 168 -29.06 -22.31 -4.10
N ILE A 169 -28.62 -21.85 -2.93
CA ILE A 169 -27.75 -20.68 -2.77
C ILE A 169 -26.31 -21.17 -2.69
N TYR A 170 -25.40 -20.54 -3.43
CA TYR A 170 -23.98 -20.92 -3.47
C TYR A 170 -23.08 -19.73 -3.16
N LEU A 171 -22.24 -19.87 -2.13
CA LEU A 171 -21.22 -18.90 -1.75
C LEU A 171 -19.83 -19.51 -1.94
N CYS A 172 -18.98 -18.89 -2.76
CA CYS A 172 -17.64 -19.39 -3.04
C CYS A 172 -16.57 -18.32 -2.88
N CYS A 173 -15.59 -18.62 -2.04
CA CYS A 173 -14.37 -17.85 -1.87
C CYS A 173 -13.26 -18.45 -2.74
N VAL A 174 -12.69 -17.65 -3.64
CA VAL A 174 -11.67 -18.11 -4.59
C VAL A 174 -10.56 -17.09 -4.78
N ASN A 175 -9.34 -17.58 -5.00
CA ASN A 175 -8.21 -16.73 -5.38
C ASN A 175 -8.18 -16.56 -6.91
N ARG A 176 -7.82 -15.36 -7.39
CA ARG A 176 -7.72 -15.04 -8.84
C ARG A 176 -6.92 -16.07 -9.64
N GLY A 177 -5.84 -16.61 -9.06
CA GLY A 177 -4.98 -17.59 -9.71
C GLY A 177 -5.67 -18.94 -9.98
N ILE A 178 -6.53 -19.41 -9.06
CA ILE A 178 -7.31 -20.64 -9.25
C ILE A 178 -8.43 -20.39 -10.27
N LEU A 179 -9.10 -19.24 -10.17
CA LEU A 179 -10.14 -18.86 -11.14
C LEU A 179 -9.59 -18.84 -12.58
N ALA A 180 -8.41 -18.24 -12.79
CA ALA A 180 -7.76 -18.19 -14.09
C ALA A 180 -7.32 -19.58 -14.59
N GLN A 181 -6.91 -20.49 -13.70
CA GLN A 181 -6.56 -21.86 -14.07
C GLN A 181 -7.81 -22.71 -14.39
N ALA A 182 -8.88 -22.57 -13.62
CA ALA A 182 -10.15 -23.22 -13.89
C ALA A 182 -10.76 -22.77 -15.22
N ALA A 183 -10.68 -21.46 -15.55
CA ALA A 183 -11.11 -20.94 -16.83
C ALA A 183 -10.33 -21.57 -18.01
N ARG A 184 -9.02 -21.81 -17.85
CA ARG A 184 -8.19 -22.50 -18.85
C ARG A 184 -8.53 -23.99 -19.00
N LEU A 185 -8.82 -24.67 -17.89
CA LEU A 185 -9.22 -26.08 -17.94
C LEU A 185 -10.57 -26.28 -18.63
N ALA A 186 -11.51 -25.35 -18.41
CA ALA A 186 -12.83 -25.38 -19.05
C ALA A 186 -12.77 -25.22 -20.58
N GLU A 187 -11.68 -24.68 -21.15
CA GLU A 187 -11.52 -24.56 -22.62
C GLU A 187 -11.53 -25.91 -23.35
N HIS A 188 -11.23 -27.01 -22.65
CA HIS A 188 -11.11 -28.34 -23.25
C HIS A 188 -12.40 -29.17 -23.19
N ASP A 189 -13.32 -28.89 -22.27
CA ASP A 189 -14.42 -29.81 -21.94
C ASP A 189 -15.80 -29.30 -22.38
N ASN A 190 -16.14 -28.02 -22.20
CA ASN A 190 -17.47 -27.49 -22.54
C ASN A 190 -17.51 -25.94 -22.66
N GLN A 191 -18.21 -25.42 -23.69
CA GLN A 191 -18.14 -24.01 -24.12
C GLN A 191 -18.89 -23.03 -23.21
N ASP A 192 -19.98 -23.44 -22.56
CA ASP A 192 -20.80 -22.53 -21.76
C ASP A 192 -20.20 -22.26 -20.38
N GLU A 193 -19.55 -23.25 -19.76
CA GLU A 193 -18.81 -23.11 -18.51
C GLU A 193 -17.56 -22.27 -18.71
N GLN A 194 -16.85 -22.47 -19.83
CA GLN A 194 -15.73 -21.63 -20.22
C GLN A 194 -16.15 -20.17 -20.31
N ARG A 195 -17.29 -19.89 -20.98
CA ARG A 195 -17.84 -18.52 -21.09
C ARG A 195 -18.19 -17.94 -19.74
N LEU A 196 -18.80 -18.71 -18.84
CA LEU A 196 -19.17 -18.24 -17.51
C LEU A 196 -17.93 -17.94 -16.64
N LEU A 197 -16.96 -18.86 -16.58
CA LEU A 197 -15.71 -18.65 -15.83
C LEU A 197 -14.88 -17.51 -16.40
N ALA A 198 -14.83 -17.37 -17.73
CA ALA A 198 -14.23 -16.22 -18.38
C ALA A 198 -14.94 -14.92 -18.00
N SER A 199 -16.28 -14.92 -17.95
CA SER A 199 -17.07 -13.76 -17.54
C SER A 199 -16.85 -13.39 -16.06
N ILE A 200 -16.76 -14.37 -15.16
CA ILE A 200 -16.41 -14.17 -13.74
C ILE A 200 -15.00 -13.58 -13.65
N SER A 201 -14.02 -14.18 -14.33
CA SER A 201 -12.63 -13.73 -14.35
C SER A 201 -12.49 -12.30 -14.90
N ASP A 202 -13.22 -12.00 -15.97
CA ASP A 202 -13.23 -10.68 -16.58
C ASP A 202 -13.86 -9.63 -15.67
N ALA A 203 -14.95 -9.97 -14.98
CA ALA A 203 -15.67 -9.04 -14.11
C ALA A 203 -14.87 -8.65 -12.85
N VAL A 204 -14.01 -9.55 -12.37
CA VAL A 204 -13.14 -9.24 -11.22
C VAL A 204 -11.82 -8.61 -11.64
N THR A 205 -11.43 -8.67 -12.92
CA THR A 205 -10.15 -8.14 -13.40
C THR A 205 -10.26 -6.63 -13.67
N ASN A 206 -9.25 -5.86 -13.24
CA ASN A 206 -9.19 -4.44 -13.53
C ASN A 206 -9.06 -4.21 -15.04
N LYS A 207 -10.07 -3.57 -15.64
CA LYS A 207 -10.12 -3.23 -17.06
C LYS A 207 -10.44 -1.74 -17.25
N PRO A 208 -10.06 -1.17 -18.41
CA PRO A 208 -10.36 0.24 -18.74
C PRO A 208 -11.86 0.55 -18.71
N VAL A 209 -12.69 -0.41 -19.12
CA VAL A 209 -14.15 -0.34 -19.04
C VAL A 209 -14.60 -1.31 -17.95
N SER A 210 -15.24 -0.77 -16.91
CA SER A 210 -15.82 -1.57 -15.84
C SER A 210 -17.00 -2.38 -16.38
N MET A 211 -17.16 -3.60 -15.87
CA MET A 211 -18.31 -4.45 -16.17
C MET A 211 -19.15 -4.61 -14.91
N SER A 212 -20.46 -4.81 -15.07
CA SER A 212 -21.31 -5.19 -13.94
C SER A 212 -20.88 -6.56 -13.44
N CYS A 213 -20.56 -6.64 -12.15
CA CYS A 213 -20.11 -7.84 -11.47
C CYS A 213 -21.06 -8.28 -10.35
N TRP A 214 -22.10 -7.50 -10.06
CA TRP A 214 -23.14 -7.82 -9.09
C TRP A 214 -24.51 -7.26 -9.53
N PRO A 215 -25.30 -8.02 -10.33
CA PRO A 215 -24.97 -9.31 -10.94
C PRO A 215 -24.04 -9.17 -12.16
N LEU A 216 -23.55 -10.31 -12.68
CA LEU A 216 -22.78 -10.35 -13.93
C LEU A 216 -23.65 -9.90 -15.10
N SER A 217 -23.04 -9.15 -16.03
CA SER A 217 -23.74 -8.65 -17.23
C SER A 217 -24.22 -9.78 -18.14
N SER A 218 -23.53 -10.92 -18.13
CA SER A 218 -23.84 -12.10 -18.93
C SER A 218 -24.86 -13.04 -18.28
N ASP A 219 -25.06 -12.94 -16.96
CA ASP A 219 -25.81 -13.92 -16.19
C ASP A 219 -26.30 -13.33 -14.86
N SER A 220 -27.61 -13.08 -14.75
CA SER A 220 -28.22 -12.44 -13.58
C SER A 220 -28.20 -13.30 -12.31
N ASP A 221 -28.04 -14.63 -12.45
CA ASP A 221 -27.99 -15.55 -11.31
C ASP A 221 -26.63 -15.56 -10.60
N VAL A 222 -25.62 -14.96 -11.22
CA VAL A 222 -24.23 -15.03 -10.78
C VAL A 222 -23.71 -13.64 -10.46
N ALA A 223 -23.01 -13.51 -9.34
CA ALA A 223 -22.24 -12.32 -8.98
C ALA A 223 -20.81 -12.70 -8.60
N ALA A 224 -19.87 -11.79 -8.87
CA ALA A 224 -18.47 -11.95 -8.53
C ALA A 224 -17.91 -10.62 -8.04
N TRP A 225 -17.43 -10.58 -6.79
CA TRP A 225 -16.89 -9.36 -6.21
C TRP A 225 -15.38 -9.46 -5.98
N PRO A 226 -14.57 -8.53 -6.55
CA PRO A 226 -13.15 -8.46 -6.24
C PRO A 226 -12.92 -7.78 -4.88
N MET A 227 -12.53 -8.56 -3.88
CA MET A 227 -12.30 -8.09 -2.51
C MET A 227 -11.04 -7.24 -2.35
N ASP A 228 -10.17 -7.23 -3.35
CA ASP A 228 -8.93 -6.45 -3.42
C ASP A 228 -9.09 -5.14 -4.22
N ALA A 229 -10.30 -4.79 -4.65
CA ALA A 229 -10.55 -3.55 -5.38
C ALA A 229 -10.83 -2.34 -4.46
N GLU A 230 -11.56 -2.56 -3.36
CA GLU A 230 -11.95 -1.50 -2.42
C GLU A 230 -10.80 -1.15 -1.47
N SER A 231 -10.64 0.14 -1.19
CA SER A 231 -9.62 0.62 -0.25
C SER A 231 -10.15 0.56 1.18
N LEU A 232 -9.32 0.07 2.11
CA LEU A 232 -9.64 0.14 3.54
C LEU A 232 -9.41 1.54 4.14
N VAL A 233 -8.64 2.38 3.44
CA VAL A 233 -8.16 3.69 3.93
C VAL A 233 -8.79 4.88 3.21
N LYS A 234 -9.52 4.65 2.12
CA LYS A 234 -10.31 5.68 1.43
C LYS A 234 -11.78 5.27 1.41
N SER A 235 -12.67 6.20 1.75
CA SER A 235 -14.11 5.94 1.66
C SER A 235 -14.55 5.93 0.20
N THR A 236 -15.37 4.94 -0.17
CA THR A 236 -16.03 4.83 -1.47
C THR A 236 -17.39 5.51 -1.51
N ASN A 237 -18.01 5.75 -0.35
CA ASN A 237 -19.31 6.41 -0.20
C ASN A 237 -19.28 7.36 1.00
N GLU A 238 -19.68 8.62 0.81
CA GLU A 238 -19.69 9.64 1.88
C GLU A 238 -20.50 9.22 3.12
N SER A 239 -21.44 8.29 2.98
CA SER A 239 -22.28 7.78 4.06
C SER A 239 -21.64 6.70 4.94
N VAL A 240 -20.51 6.11 4.53
CA VAL A 240 -19.86 5.02 5.25
C VAL A 240 -18.50 5.48 5.77
N GLU A 241 -18.28 5.30 7.07
CA GLU A 241 -17.00 5.56 7.71
C GLU A 241 -15.89 4.67 7.13
N ARG A 242 -14.70 5.24 6.94
CA ARG A 242 -13.52 4.49 6.45
C ARG A 242 -13.25 3.31 7.38
N ILE A 243 -12.97 2.15 6.81
CA ILE A 243 -12.68 0.93 7.59
C ILE A 243 -11.48 1.14 8.52
N ALA A 244 -10.45 1.87 8.05
CA ALA A 244 -9.31 2.26 8.88
C ALA A 244 -9.69 3.12 10.09
N ASP A 245 -10.71 3.99 10.00
CA ASP A 245 -11.20 4.73 11.17
C ASP A 245 -11.85 3.80 12.18
N GLN A 246 -12.73 2.88 11.74
CA GLN A 246 -13.38 1.90 12.63
C GLN A 246 -12.34 1.04 13.38
N ILE A 247 -11.26 0.65 12.68
CA ILE A 247 -10.15 -0.10 13.25
C ILE A 247 -9.39 0.74 14.28
N LEU A 248 -9.05 1.98 13.94
CA LEU A 248 -8.30 2.87 14.82
C LEU A 248 -9.12 3.25 16.05
N ASP A 249 -10.43 3.45 15.93
CA ASP A 249 -11.31 3.74 17.06
C ASP A 249 -11.35 2.58 18.06
N GLU A 250 -11.37 1.33 17.58
CA GLU A 250 -11.28 0.15 18.45
C GLU A 250 -9.93 0.07 19.18
N VAL A 251 -8.83 0.23 18.44
CA VAL A 251 -7.46 0.11 18.95
C VAL A 251 -7.11 1.23 19.92
N LEU A 252 -7.68 2.42 19.74
CA LEU A 252 -7.38 3.61 20.53
C LEU A 252 -8.39 3.83 21.69
N SER A 253 -9.46 3.06 21.76
CA SER A 253 -10.49 3.15 22.82
C SER A 253 -9.87 3.02 24.21
N GLU A 254 -10.12 3.99 25.09
CA GLU A 254 -9.50 4.00 26.43
C GLU A 254 -9.90 2.80 27.28
N GLU A 255 -11.12 2.28 27.11
CA GLU A 255 -11.66 1.13 27.84
C GLU A 255 -10.89 -0.16 27.58
N ASN A 256 -10.24 -0.26 26.41
CA ASN A 256 -9.42 -1.40 26.02
C ASN A 256 -7.97 -1.29 26.51
N TRP A 257 -7.55 -0.14 27.07
CA TRP A 257 -6.18 0.10 27.52
C TRP A 257 -6.02 -0.07 29.03
N SER A 258 -4.85 -0.57 29.43
CA SER A 258 -4.47 -0.67 30.84
C SER A 258 -4.33 0.74 31.46
N PRO A 259 -4.95 1.00 32.62
CA PRO A 259 -4.96 2.34 33.25
C PRO A 259 -3.64 2.71 33.96
N SER A 260 -2.71 1.77 34.18
CA SER A 260 -1.61 1.89 35.14
C SER A 260 -0.22 2.18 34.53
N CYS A 261 -0.13 2.98 33.47
CA CYS A 261 1.20 3.35 32.94
C CYS A 261 1.84 4.50 33.74
N ASP A 262 2.74 4.16 34.67
CA ASP A 262 3.45 5.11 35.54
C ASP A 262 4.18 6.24 34.78
N LEU A 263 4.70 5.94 33.58
CA LEU A 263 5.44 6.91 32.79
C LEU A 263 4.56 7.90 32.02
N GLY A 264 3.28 7.57 31.77
CA GLY A 264 2.35 8.40 31.01
C GLY A 264 2.96 9.04 29.76
N SER A 265 3.18 10.36 29.80
CA SER A 265 3.74 11.13 28.68
C SER A 265 5.20 10.84 28.33
N MET A 266 5.92 10.05 29.13
CA MET A 266 7.29 9.58 28.85
C MET A 266 7.32 8.13 28.33
N CYS A 267 6.17 7.48 28.23
CA CYS A 267 6.03 6.18 27.58
C CYS A 267 5.76 6.37 26.07
N PRO A 268 6.55 5.77 25.16
CA PRO A 268 6.32 5.92 23.72
C PRO A 268 4.99 5.27 23.30
N TYR A 269 4.57 4.19 23.95
CA TYR A 269 3.31 3.49 23.67
C TYR A 269 2.08 4.34 24.01
N CYS A 270 2.10 5.01 25.17
CA CYS A 270 1.04 5.96 25.55
C CYS A 270 1.04 7.21 24.67
N GLN A 271 2.23 7.69 24.28
CA GLN A 271 2.37 8.80 23.33
C GLN A 271 1.84 8.44 21.94
N ASN A 272 2.06 7.21 21.46
CA ASN A 272 1.53 6.73 20.19
C ASN A 272 0.00 6.73 20.20
N ARG A 273 -0.61 6.17 21.26
CA ARG A 273 -2.07 6.22 21.46
C ARG A 273 -2.57 7.67 21.43
N LYS A 274 -2.02 8.52 22.31
CA LYS A 274 -2.44 9.92 22.44
C LYS A 274 -2.29 10.70 21.13
N ALA A 275 -1.22 10.46 20.37
CA ALA A 275 -0.99 11.12 19.09
C ALA A 275 -2.04 10.70 18.05
N LEU A 276 -2.35 9.41 17.95
CA LEU A 276 -3.32 8.90 16.98
C LEU A 276 -4.78 9.12 17.41
N SER A 277 -5.05 9.35 18.71
CA SER A 277 -6.35 9.82 19.17
C SER A 277 -6.68 11.24 18.69
N ASN A 278 -5.68 12.03 18.26
CA ASN A 278 -5.93 13.31 17.61
C ASN A 278 -6.43 13.09 16.17
N ARG A 279 -7.62 13.60 15.87
CA ARG A 279 -8.26 13.40 14.56
C ARG A 279 -7.41 13.87 13.38
N ARG A 280 -6.74 15.02 13.46
CA ARG A 280 -5.88 15.54 12.39
C ARG A 280 -4.68 14.61 12.12
N ALA A 281 -4.03 14.13 13.17
CA ALA A 281 -2.91 13.20 13.05
C ALA A 281 -3.38 11.84 12.51
N ARG A 282 -4.56 11.38 12.93
CA ARG A 282 -5.20 10.17 12.41
C ARG A 282 -5.51 10.27 10.92
N ASP A 283 -6.16 11.36 10.51
CA ASP A 283 -6.52 11.60 9.11
C ASP A 283 -5.27 11.68 8.23
N SER A 284 -4.21 12.33 8.71
CA SER A 284 -2.92 12.40 8.02
C SER A 284 -2.24 11.03 7.90
N PHE A 285 -2.32 10.19 8.94
CA PHE A 285 -1.81 8.83 8.88
C PHE A 285 -2.57 7.99 7.85
N VAL A 286 -3.91 8.04 7.87
CA VAL A 286 -4.76 7.34 6.90
C VAL A 286 -4.52 7.85 5.47
N GLU A 287 -4.32 9.15 5.28
CA GLU A 287 -3.94 9.73 3.98
C GLU A 287 -2.59 9.20 3.49
N LEU A 288 -1.59 9.08 4.38
CA LEU A 288 -0.29 8.50 4.05
C LEU A 288 -0.43 7.04 3.58
N LEU A 289 -1.27 6.25 4.25
CA LEU A 289 -1.58 4.89 3.81
C LEU A 289 -2.29 4.84 2.45
N TYR A 290 -3.17 5.80 2.17
CA TYR A 290 -3.80 5.92 0.85
C TYR A 290 -2.79 6.29 -0.24
N PHE A 291 -1.86 7.21 0.04
CA PHE A 291 -0.79 7.53 -0.91
C PHE A 291 0.17 6.37 -1.13
N TYR A 292 0.37 5.50 -0.13
CA TYR A 292 1.05 4.23 -0.33
C TYR A 292 0.31 3.36 -1.35
N GLU A 293 -1.02 3.20 -1.23
CA GLU A 293 -1.80 2.40 -2.19
C GLU A 293 -1.67 2.95 -3.62
N LEU A 294 -1.75 4.27 -3.78
CA LEU A 294 -1.64 4.92 -5.09
C LEU A 294 -0.25 4.73 -5.73
N ARG A 295 0.80 4.83 -4.91
CA ARG A 295 2.17 4.77 -5.41
C ARG A 295 2.65 3.34 -5.68
N SER A 296 2.32 2.40 -4.80
CA SER A 296 2.66 0.97 -4.94
C SER A 296 1.75 0.25 -5.94
N GLY A 297 0.54 0.75 -6.16
CA GLY A 297 -0.51 0.03 -6.89
C GLY A 297 -1.12 -1.14 -6.11
N GLN A 298 -0.81 -1.27 -4.81
CA GLN A 298 -1.26 -2.35 -3.95
C GLN A 298 -2.26 -1.84 -2.90
N ARG A 299 -3.36 -2.57 -2.68
CA ARG A 299 -4.31 -2.25 -1.60
C ARG A 299 -3.86 -2.83 -0.27
N TRP A 300 -4.23 -2.17 0.83
CA TRP A 300 -4.09 -2.76 2.15
C TRP A 300 -5.11 -3.90 2.33
N THR A 301 -4.63 -5.09 2.66
CA THR A 301 -5.51 -6.15 3.17
C THR A 301 -5.79 -5.91 4.66
N PHE A 302 -6.84 -6.52 5.22
CA PHE A 302 -7.11 -6.43 6.67
C PHE A 302 -5.93 -6.94 7.48
N ARG A 303 -5.35 -8.08 7.06
CA ARG A 303 -4.16 -8.66 7.69
C ARG A 303 -2.98 -7.69 7.72
N ASP A 304 -2.71 -7.04 6.60
CA ASP A 304 -1.61 -6.09 6.49
C ASP A 304 -1.85 -4.86 7.38
N LEU A 305 -3.08 -4.34 7.38
CA LEU A 305 -3.44 -3.16 8.15
C LEU A 305 -3.41 -3.42 9.66
N PHE A 306 -3.93 -4.57 10.12
CA PHE A 306 -3.83 -4.99 11.52
C PHE A 306 -2.37 -5.16 11.97
N SER A 307 -1.56 -5.83 11.13
CA SER A 307 -0.14 -6.02 11.39
C SER A 307 0.61 -4.70 11.45
N LEU A 308 0.30 -3.77 10.54
CA LEU A 308 0.91 -2.43 10.50
C LEU A 308 0.57 -1.65 11.76
N ILE A 309 -0.70 -1.62 12.15
CA ILE A 309 -1.15 -0.88 13.34
C ILE A 309 -0.53 -1.47 14.61
N SER A 310 -0.48 -2.80 14.74
CA SER A 310 0.19 -3.49 15.84
C SER A 310 1.69 -3.14 15.89
N TYR A 311 2.39 -3.31 14.77
CA TYR A 311 3.82 -2.99 14.68
C TYR A 311 4.12 -1.52 14.98
N MET A 312 3.32 -0.61 14.45
CA MET A 312 3.47 0.83 14.62
C MET A 312 3.25 1.24 16.08
N LEU A 313 2.26 0.66 16.76
CA LEU A 313 1.94 1.02 18.13
C LEU A 313 2.92 0.41 19.13
N ILE A 314 3.23 -0.89 19.00
CA ILE A 314 3.98 -1.65 20.02
C ILE A 314 5.24 -2.34 19.51
N GLY A 315 5.29 -2.70 18.22
CA GLY A 315 6.44 -3.36 17.60
C GLY A 315 6.48 -4.87 17.77
N ASP A 316 7.67 -5.45 17.67
CA ASP A 316 7.89 -6.89 17.84
C ASP A 316 8.33 -7.19 19.29
N PRO A 317 7.81 -8.25 19.93
CA PRO A 317 8.19 -8.61 21.30
C PRO A 317 9.71 -8.74 21.54
N LYS A 318 10.47 -9.21 20.55
CA LYS A 318 11.93 -9.37 20.64
C LYS A 318 12.66 -8.04 20.79
N GLU A 319 12.04 -6.93 20.42
CA GLU A 319 12.58 -5.57 20.63
C GLU A 319 12.55 -5.14 22.09
N LEU A 320 11.77 -5.83 22.93
CA LEU A 320 11.56 -5.49 24.34
C LEU A 320 12.40 -6.35 25.30
N GLU A 321 13.40 -7.05 24.78
CA GLU A 321 14.30 -7.88 25.57
C GLU A 321 15.45 -7.04 26.16
N ILE A 322 15.64 -7.14 27.48
CA ILE A 322 16.77 -6.53 28.19
C ILE A 322 17.53 -7.65 28.89
N LYS A 323 18.79 -7.87 28.49
CA LYS A 323 19.68 -8.89 29.09
C LYS A 323 19.05 -10.30 29.18
N GLY A 324 18.35 -10.76 28.13
CA GLY A 324 17.71 -12.09 28.13
C GLY A 324 16.29 -12.12 28.72
N LYS A 325 15.81 -11.02 29.32
CA LYS A 325 14.48 -10.96 29.93
C LYS A 325 13.52 -10.19 29.02
N CYS A 326 12.39 -10.82 28.67
CA CYS A 326 11.32 -10.16 27.94
C CYS A 326 10.48 -9.26 28.85
N HIS A 327 10.17 -8.06 28.39
CA HIS A 327 9.34 -7.09 29.10
C HIS A 327 8.03 -6.80 28.35
N SER A 328 7.00 -6.37 29.07
CA SER A 328 5.82 -5.75 28.45
C SER A 328 6.16 -4.35 27.92
N PRO A 329 5.40 -3.78 26.96
CA PRO A 329 5.72 -2.47 26.39
C PRO A 329 5.95 -1.38 27.45
N CYS A 330 4.99 -1.18 28.36
CA CYS A 330 5.11 -0.16 29.41
C CYS A 330 6.26 -0.44 30.39
N SER A 331 6.49 -1.71 30.77
CA SER A 331 7.58 -2.05 31.71
C SER A 331 8.98 -1.93 31.07
N TRP A 332 9.10 -2.21 29.77
CA TRP A 332 10.31 -1.93 29.01
C TRP A 332 10.60 -0.44 28.98
N SER A 333 9.56 0.37 28.71
CA SER A 333 9.70 1.83 28.71
C SER A 333 10.14 2.35 30.08
N ALA A 334 9.54 1.85 31.17
CA ALA A 334 9.94 2.19 32.54
C ALA A 334 11.41 1.87 32.80
N SER A 335 11.87 0.70 32.36
CA SER A 335 13.27 0.28 32.51
C SER A 335 14.24 1.17 31.72
N MET A 336 13.91 1.51 30.47
CA MET A 336 14.74 2.41 29.65
C MET A 336 14.75 3.84 30.19
N PHE A 337 13.62 4.32 30.69
CA PHE A 337 13.53 5.66 31.27
C PHE A 337 14.30 5.75 32.59
N ALA A 338 14.24 4.72 33.43
CA ALA A 338 15.04 4.63 34.65
C ALA A 338 16.55 4.67 34.34
N ILE A 339 17.01 4.03 33.26
CA ILE A 339 18.41 4.15 32.82
C ILE A 339 18.75 5.59 32.44
N TYR A 340 17.85 6.29 31.74
CA TYR A 340 18.05 7.68 31.32
C TYR A 340 18.12 8.66 32.50
N GLU A 341 17.28 8.50 33.53
CA GLU A 341 17.26 9.40 34.70
C GLU A 341 18.36 9.10 35.73
N ASP A 342 18.93 7.90 35.73
CA ASP A 342 19.95 7.49 36.68
C ASP A 342 21.30 8.20 36.41
N ASN A 343 21.59 9.26 37.17
CA ASN A 343 22.84 10.02 37.10
C ASN A 343 24.10 9.20 37.44
N THR A 344 23.97 7.99 37.99
CA THR A 344 25.11 7.08 38.21
C THR A 344 25.53 6.35 36.93
N LYS A 345 24.69 6.36 35.88
CA LYS A 345 25.02 5.81 34.56
C LYS A 345 25.83 6.79 33.72
N SER A 346 26.62 6.24 32.81
CA SER A 346 27.37 7.03 31.82
C SER A 346 26.40 7.86 30.97
N LYS A 347 26.83 9.04 30.48
CA LYS A 347 26.00 9.83 29.57
C LYS A 347 25.77 9.09 28.25
N ALA A 348 26.72 8.26 27.83
CA ALA A 348 26.54 7.34 26.71
C ALA A 348 25.31 6.43 26.91
N ASP A 349 25.23 5.71 28.03
CA ASP A 349 24.11 4.78 28.30
C ASP A 349 22.77 5.52 28.38
N ARG A 350 22.75 6.68 29.05
CA ARG A 350 21.54 7.52 29.17
C ARG A 350 21.03 8.00 27.81
N THR A 351 21.93 8.51 26.98
CA THR A 351 21.59 9.02 25.64
C THR A 351 21.12 7.89 24.72
N ALA A 352 21.76 6.72 24.80
CA ALA A 352 21.33 5.54 24.05
C ALA A 352 19.94 5.07 24.48
N ALA A 353 19.66 5.01 25.79
CA ALA A 353 18.34 4.63 26.31
C ALA A 353 17.23 5.59 25.82
N LEU A 354 17.48 6.90 25.84
CA LEU A 354 16.55 7.89 25.30
C LEU A 354 16.34 7.75 23.79
N ALA A 355 17.39 7.51 23.01
CA ALA A 355 17.27 7.26 21.58
C ALA A 355 16.46 5.99 21.29
N HIS A 356 16.62 4.92 22.09
CA HIS A 356 15.78 3.74 22.02
C HIS A 356 14.31 4.07 22.30
N LEU A 357 13.99 4.85 23.33
CA LEU A 357 12.60 5.29 23.63
C LEU A 357 11.99 6.06 22.45
N VAL A 358 12.69 7.06 21.90
CA VAL A 358 12.21 7.85 20.75
C VAL A 358 11.99 6.97 19.51
N SER A 359 12.86 5.99 19.28
CA SER A 359 12.73 5.09 18.12
C SER A 359 11.45 4.24 18.12
N ARG A 360 10.75 4.15 19.26
CA ARG A 360 9.49 3.41 19.43
C ARG A 360 8.25 4.28 19.21
N LEU A 361 8.42 5.58 18.97
CA LEU A 361 7.32 6.44 18.53
C LEU A 361 6.88 6.05 17.11
N TYR A 362 5.58 6.12 16.87
CA TYR A 362 4.94 5.51 15.71
C TYR A 362 5.49 6.03 14.37
N HIS A 363 5.79 7.33 14.28
CA HIS A 363 6.36 7.96 13.10
C HIS A 363 7.83 7.55 12.86
N HIS A 364 8.60 7.26 13.91
CA HIS A 364 9.96 6.70 13.77
C HIS A 364 9.93 5.20 13.47
N ARG A 365 8.86 4.49 13.82
CA ARG A 365 8.62 3.09 13.43
C ARG A 365 8.14 2.95 11.98
N LEU A 366 7.30 3.86 11.49
CA LEU A 366 6.89 3.92 10.08
C LEU A 366 8.06 4.23 9.13
N PHE A 367 9.04 4.98 9.63
CA PHE A 367 10.23 5.36 8.87
C PHE A 367 11.49 4.91 9.61
N PRO A 368 11.73 3.59 9.73
CA PRO A 368 12.76 3.06 10.63
C PRO A 368 14.18 3.16 10.04
N VAL A 369 14.30 3.39 8.72
CA VAL A 369 15.57 3.35 7.99
C VAL A 369 16.44 4.56 8.35
N TRP A 370 17.64 4.29 8.88
CA TRP A 370 18.65 5.30 9.20
C TRP A 370 20.00 4.95 8.56
N PRO A 371 20.87 5.94 8.28
CA PRO A 371 22.23 5.68 7.85
C PRO A 371 23.02 4.92 8.93
N GLY A 372 23.86 3.97 8.53
CA GLY A 372 24.53 3.07 9.48
C GLY A 372 25.73 3.65 10.24
N PHE A 373 26.16 4.90 9.97
CA PHE A 373 27.25 5.67 10.61
C PHE A 373 28.54 4.90 11.03
N THR A 374 28.83 3.75 10.43
CA THR A 374 29.90 2.81 10.83
C THR A 374 30.99 2.68 9.77
N LYS A 375 30.85 3.36 8.63
CA LYS A 375 31.76 3.32 7.48
C LYS A 375 32.13 4.74 7.03
N GLY A 376 33.16 4.85 6.19
CA GLY A 376 33.55 6.10 5.52
C GLY A 376 34.07 7.18 6.47
N ALA A 377 33.92 8.45 6.06
CA ALA A 377 34.44 9.62 6.78
C ALA A 377 33.94 9.72 8.23
N VAL A 378 32.70 9.28 8.50
CA VAL A 378 32.14 9.28 9.87
C VAL A 378 32.90 8.30 10.78
N LYS A 379 33.35 7.15 10.26
CA LYS A 379 34.17 6.21 11.05
C LYS A 379 35.51 6.84 11.42
N SER A 380 36.14 7.56 10.51
CA SER A 380 37.39 8.27 10.75
C SER A 380 37.20 9.42 11.76
N ALA A 381 36.13 10.20 11.60
CA ALA A 381 35.82 11.32 12.50
C ALA A 381 35.54 10.89 13.95
N LYS A 382 35.07 9.65 14.17
CA LYS A 382 34.89 9.08 15.53
C LYS A 382 36.20 9.00 16.34
N THR A 383 37.38 9.10 15.72
CA THR A 383 38.67 9.17 16.45
C THR A 383 38.75 10.38 17.37
N VAL A 384 38.10 11.50 16.99
CA VAL A 384 37.97 12.72 17.83
C VAL A 384 37.40 12.39 19.20
N LEU A 385 36.46 11.42 19.29
CA LEU A 385 35.82 11.03 20.54
C LEU A 385 36.74 10.23 21.49
N LYS A 386 37.88 9.72 21.00
CA LYS A 386 38.84 8.92 21.78
C LYS A 386 40.07 9.73 22.20
N GLU A 387 40.47 10.69 21.38
CA GLU A 387 41.78 11.35 21.49
C GLU A 387 41.71 12.73 22.15
N CYS A 388 40.51 13.33 22.30
CA CYS A 388 40.39 14.68 22.85
C CYS A 388 40.41 14.67 24.38
N THR A 389 41.20 15.58 24.95
CA THR A 389 41.32 15.88 26.39
C THR A 389 40.19 16.79 26.92
N VAL A 390 39.16 17.03 26.10
CA VAL A 390 37.99 17.80 26.52
C VAL A 390 37.20 16.92 27.47
N ASP A 391 37.17 17.28 28.75
CA ASP A 391 36.24 16.71 29.73
C ASP A 391 34.81 17.05 29.30
N GLY A 392 34.23 16.15 28.51
CA GLY A 392 32.96 16.39 27.86
C GLY A 392 32.03 15.23 28.13
N ASN A 393 31.28 15.30 29.23
CA ASN A 393 30.15 14.41 29.48
C ASN A 393 29.24 14.32 28.24
N ASP A 394 29.07 15.42 27.50
CA ASP A 394 28.29 15.48 26.25
C ASP A 394 28.94 14.71 25.09
N LEU A 395 30.27 14.67 24.97
CA LEU A 395 30.96 13.85 23.97
C LEU A 395 30.78 12.35 24.26
N ASP A 396 30.64 11.97 25.54
CA ASP A 396 30.23 10.62 25.91
C ASP A 396 28.77 10.34 25.51
N GLY A 397 27.87 11.31 25.67
CA GLY A 397 26.52 11.26 25.11
C GLY A 397 26.50 10.98 23.60
N LEU A 398 27.38 11.64 22.82
CA LEU A 398 27.54 11.38 21.39
C LEU A 398 28.03 9.96 21.09
N LYS A 399 28.92 9.38 21.92
CA LYS A 399 29.34 7.97 21.78
C LYS A 399 28.14 7.04 21.94
N GLY A 400 27.32 7.25 22.98
CA GLY A 400 26.09 6.50 23.21
C GLY A 400 25.09 6.61 22.05
N PHE A 401 24.87 7.84 21.58
CA PHE A 401 24.01 8.11 20.43
C PHE A 401 24.48 7.40 19.15
N LEU A 402 25.78 7.39 18.87
CA LEU A 402 26.33 6.68 17.71
C LEU A 402 26.32 5.15 17.90
N ALA A 403 26.42 4.67 19.15
CA ALA A 403 26.30 3.26 19.48
C ALA A 403 24.87 2.74 19.30
N PHE A 404 23.85 3.56 19.56
CA PHE A 404 22.44 3.24 19.32
C PHE A 404 22.17 2.77 17.88
N PHE A 405 22.75 3.40 16.84
CA PHE A 405 22.54 2.92 15.46
C PHE A 405 23.16 1.54 15.22
N SER A 406 24.23 1.21 15.94
CA SER A 406 24.87 -0.09 15.85
C SER A 406 24.09 -1.16 16.59
N SER A 407 23.51 -0.86 17.76
CA SER A 407 22.62 -1.77 18.49
C SER A 407 21.31 -1.97 17.72
N LYS A 408 20.68 -0.89 17.26
CA LYS A 408 19.45 -0.91 16.47
C LYS A 408 19.59 -1.81 15.24
N LYS A 409 20.67 -1.68 14.47
CA LYS A 409 20.88 -2.57 13.31
C LYS A 409 20.94 -4.06 13.68
N ARG A 410 21.46 -4.41 14.87
CA ARG A 410 21.48 -5.80 15.36
C ARG A 410 20.10 -6.25 15.82
N GLU A 411 19.34 -5.39 16.49
CA GLU A 411 17.94 -5.67 16.86
C GLU A 411 17.09 -5.90 15.61
N GLU A 412 17.23 -5.02 14.61
CA GLU A 412 16.49 -5.08 13.35
C GLU A 412 16.77 -6.37 12.56
N ALA A 413 17.94 -6.98 12.73
CA ALA A 413 18.30 -8.25 12.11
C ALA A 413 17.71 -9.48 12.83
N ARG A 414 17.19 -9.33 14.06
CA ARG A 414 16.55 -10.41 14.84
C ARG A 414 15.04 -10.52 14.60
N ILE A 415 14.47 -9.50 13.97
CA ILE A 415 13.05 -9.38 13.67
C ILE A 415 12.84 -9.48 12.16
N SER A 416 11.78 -10.20 11.78
CA SER A 416 11.44 -10.48 10.39
C SER A 416 9.93 -10.64 10.28
N GLY A 417 9.37 -10.26 9.14
CA GLY A 417 7.94 -10.45 8.85
C GLY A 417 7.47 -9.52 7.76
N ASP A 418 6.43 -9.93 7.03
CA ASP A 418 5.94 -9.25 5.83
C ASP A 418 5.68 -7.76 6.04
N VAL A 419 5.13 -7.38 7.20
CA VAL A 419 4.88 -5.97 7.55
C VAL A 419 6.17 -5.16 7.72
N LEU A 420 7.21 -5.75 8.32
CA LEU A 420 8.50 -5.10 8.51
C LEU A 420 9.20 -4.90 7.17
N ASP A 421 9.14 -5.92 6.31
CA ASP A 421 9.75 -5.89 4.99
C ASP A 421 9.03 -4.86 4.11
N ARG A 422 7.70 -4.79 4.16
CA ARG A 422 6.92 -3.75 3.48
C ARG A 422 7.24 -2.35 4.00
N VAL A 423 7.30 -2.15 5.32
CA VAL A 423 7.61 -0.84 5.92
C VAL A 423 9.02 -0.37 5.53
N ARG A 424 10.02 -1.26 5.60
CA ARG A 424 11.43 -0.93 5.34
C ARG A 424 11.75 -0.85 3.84
N GLY A 425 11.22 -1.78 3.06
CA GLY A 425 11.54 -1.96 1.64
C GLY A 425 10.72 -1.07 0.72
N GLU A 426 9.47 -0.78 1.09
CA GLU A 426 8.52 -0.09 0.20
C GLU A 426 8.04 1.24 0.79
N LEU A 427 7.35 1.21 1.94
CA LEU A 427 6.70 2.41 2.50
C LEU A 427 7.72 3.50 2.83
N SER A 428 8.80 3.17 3.56
CA SER A 428 9.78 4.17 3.98
C SER A 428 10.53 4.82 2.81
N PRO A 429 11.08 4.09 1.83
CA PRO A 429 11.73 4.71 0.67
C PRO A 429 10.80 5.59 -0.17
N MET A 430 9.50 5.25 -0.21
CA MET A 430 8.49 6.00 -0.95
C MET A 430 8.08 7.28 -0.21
N LEU A 431 7.71 7.18 1.06
CA LEU A 431 6.91 8.20 1.76
C LEU A 431 7.61 8.84 2.96
N ASP A 432 8.91 8.63 3.18
CA ASP A 432 9.61 9.19 4.34
C ASP A 432 9.57 10.74 4.36
N PRO A 433 8.94 11.36 5.38
CA PRO A 433 8.90 12.80 5.54
C PRO A 433 10.27 13.47 5.63
N SER A 434 11.30 12.71 6.01
CA SER A 434 12.67 13.22 6.05
C SER A 434 13.16 13.70 4.67
N LEU A 435 12.56 13.18 3.59
CA LEU A 435 12.85 13.52 2.20
C LEU A 435 11.89 14.57 1.61
N ALA A 436 10.99 15.15 2.41
CA ALA A 436 10.06 16.19 1.95
C ALA A 436 10.79 17.37 1.27
N GLU A 437 10.15 17.93 0.25
CA GLU A 437 10.66 19.02 -0.58
C GLU A 437 10.52 20.39 0.10
N GLY A 438 11.46 21.29 -0.20
CA GLY A 438 11.65 22.56 0.53
C GLY A 438 10.44 23.49 0.57
N HIS A 439 9.59 23.49 -0.46
CA HIS A 439 8.42 24.38 -0.55
C HIS A 439 7.19 23.88 0.20
N LEU A 440 7.18 22.62 0.64
CA LEU A 440 6.03 22.03 1.31
C LEU A 440 5.87 22.61 2.72
N VAL A 441 4.65 22.96 3.11
CA VAL A 441 4.31 23.45 4.45
C VAL A 441 4.31 22.27 5.42
N LEU A 442 5.16 22.30 6.45
CA LEU A 442 5.24 21.26 7.47
C LEU A 442 4.29 21.50 8.64
N LEU A 443 4.09 22.75 9.02
CA LEU A 443 3.26 23.17 10.13
C LEU A 443 2.89 24.64 10.00
N GLU A 444 1.86 25.04 10.73
CA GLU A 444 1.46 26.44 10.89
C GLU A 444 1.67 26.85 12.34
N THR A 445 2.20 28.03 12.58
CA THR A 445 2.35 28.61 13.92
C THR A 445 1.78 30.01 13.92
N SER A 446 0.75 30.24 14.74
CA SER A 446 0.11 31.56 14.86
C SER A 446 -0.30 32.16 13.51
N GLY A 447 -0.80 31.33 12.59
CA GLY A 447 -1.20 31.73 11.23
C GLY A 447 -0.05 31.88 10.23
N THR A 448 1.21 31.67 10.63
CA THR A 448 2.36 31.71 9.72
C THR A 448 2.75 30.28 9.30
N PRO A 449 2.74 29.94 8.00
CA PRO A 449 3.21 28.65 7.52
C PRO A 449 4.73 28.54 7.68
N VAL A 450 5.20 27.35 8.05
CA VAL A 450 6.62 27.02 8.08
C VAL A 450 6.86 25.92 7.08
N ASN A 451 7.70 26.21 6.10
CA ASN A 451 8.02 25.26 5.05
C ASN A 451 9.19 24.38 5.48
N VAL A 452 9.40 23.29 4.74
CA VAL A 452 10.53 22.39 4.96
C VAL A 452 11.86 23.14 4.90
N ARG A 453 12.03 24.03 3.91
CA ARG A 453 13.28 24.80 3.75
C ARG A 453 13.59 25.66 4.96
N ASP A 454 12.60 26.38 5.49
CA ASP A 454 12.77 27.24 6.67
C ASP A 454 13.29 26.42 7.86
N LEU A 455 12.75 25.20 8.02
CA LEU A 455 13.17 24.30 9.07
C LEU A 455 14.59 23.75 8.84
N GLU A 456 14.92 23.40 7.61
CA GLU A 456 16.26 22.96 7.20
C GLU A 456 17.32 24.03 7.47
N ASP A 457 17.01 25.29 7.18
CA ASP A 457 17.90 26.43 7.43
C ASP A 457 18.15 26.61 8.94
N LEU A 458 17.10 26.54 9.77
CA LEU A 458 17.23 26.67 11.22
C LEU A 458 18.09 25.55 11.84
N PHE A 459 17.85 24.28 11.46
CA PHE A 459 18.67 23.17 11.95
C PHE A 459 20.09 23.18 11.38
N SER A 460 20.31 23.81 10.22
CA SER A 460 21.65 24.02 9.67
C SER A 460 22.47 24.99 10.53
N VAL A 461 21.81 25.99 11.13
CA VAL A 461 22.43 26.94 12.08
C VAL A 461 22.76 26.26 13.41
N SER A 462 21.78 25.60 14.06
CA SER A 462 21.99 24.81 15.28
C SER A 462 20.78 23.94 15.63
N VAL A 463 20.97 22.95 16.50
CA VAL A 463 19.85 22.17 17.05
C VAL A 463 18.91 23.04 17.89
N LEU A 464 19.44 24.04 18.61
CA LEU A 464 18.65 24.96 19.45
C LEU A 464 17.62 25.74 18.64
N GLU A 465 18.03 26.34 17.52
CA GLU A 465 17.17 27.18 16.68
C GLU A 465 16.00 26.35 16.11
N GLY A 466 16.31 25.20 15.48
CA GLY A 466 15.31 24.30 14.93
C GLY A 466 14.35 23.74 15.98
N LYS A 467 14.88 23.32 17.14
CA LYS A 467 14.07 22.84 18.27
C LYS A 467 13.15 23.93 18.79
N THR A 468 13.64 25.15 18.98
CA THR A 468 12.84 26.27 19.51
C THR A 468 11.64 26.54 18.63
N ARG A 469 11.81 26.50 17.30
CA ARG A 469 10.73 26.69 16.34
C ARG A 469 9.66 25.60 16.36
N THR A 470 10.02 24.37 16.70
CA THR A 470 9.16 23.17 16.57
C THR A 470 8.68 22.59 17.91
N ARG A 471 9.24 23.04 19.04
CA ARG A 471 9.03 22.47 20.38
C ARG A 471 7.57 22.21 20.73
N HIS A 472 6.68 23.16 20.46
CA HIS A 472 5.26 23.08 20.84
C HIS A 472 4.48 22.00 20.06
N GLN A 473 5.03 21.53 18.95
CA GLN A 473 4.41 20.51 18.12
C GLN A 473 5.02 19.14 18.37
N LEU A 474 6.20 19.01 19.00
CA LEU A 474 6.87 17.71 19.19
C LEU A 474 6.39 16.97 20.43
N GLN A 475 6.59 15.65 20.47
CA GLN A 475 6.24 14.85 21.64
C GLN A 475 7.31 14.97 22.73
N SER A 476 6.95 14.67 23.99
CA SER A 476 7.83 14.88 25.16
C SER A 476 9.18 14.16 25.03
N LEU A 477 9.19 12.91 24.57
CA LEU A 477 10.44 12.16 24.36
C LEU A 477 11.33 12.78 23.28
N GLU A 478 10.74 13.31 22.21
CA GLU A 478 11.49 13.94 21.13
C GLU A 478 12.14 15.24 21.62
N ILE A 479 11.41 16.04 22.40
CA ILE A 479 11.95 17.27 23.00
C ILE A 479 13.16 16.94 23.88
N ARG A 480 13.06 15.91 24.73
CA ARG A 480 14.19 15.47 25.57
C ARG A 480 15.39 15.04 24.73
N LEU A 481 15.17 14.30 23.64
CA LEU A 481 16.26 13.89 22.76
C LEU A 481 16.90 15.11 22.06
N LEU A 482 16.10 16.08 21.64
CA LEU A 482 16.61 17.32 21.05
C LEU A 482 17.35 18.19 22.08
N ASP A 483 16.95 18.16 23.36
CA ASP A 483 17.71 18.80 24.44
C ASP A 483 19.11 18.15 24.57
N GLU A 484 19.20 16.82 24.54
CA GLU A 484 20.48 16.10 24.56
C GLU A 484 21.34 16.38 23.33
N LEU A 485 20.74 16.34 22.14
CA LEU A 485 21.44 16.64 20.89
C LEU A 485 21.89 18.09 20.80
N GLN A 486 21.18 19.03 21.44
CA GLN A 486 21.62 20.42 21.54
C GLN A 486 22.89 20.55 22.38
N SER A 487 22.97 19.89 23.54
CA SER A 487 24.19 19.91 24.36
C SER A 487 25.37 19.33 23.60
N ILE A 488 25.14 18.26 22.83
CA ILE A 488 26.16 17.68 21.94
C ILE A 488 26.56 18.65 20.81
N ASP A 489 25.61 19.33 20.18
CA ASP A 489 25.88 20.33 19.13
C ASP A 489 26.78 21.46 19.65
N LEU A 490 26.52 21.96 20.86
CA LEU A 490 27.35 22.98 21.52
C LEU A 490 28.74 22.45 21.89
N ALA A 491 28.83 21.23 22.43
CA ALA A 491 30.12 20.61 22.75
C ALA A 491 31.01 20.43 21.50
N LEU A 492 30.41 20.26 20.31
CA LEU A 492 31.07 20.13 19.02
C LEU A 492 31.47 21.48 18.38
N ASP A 493 31.51 22.58 19.11
CA ASP A 493 32.06 23.83 18.61
C ASP A 493 33.55 23.71 18.29
N THR A 494 33.97 24.19 17.12
CA THR A 494 35.33 23.99 16.60
C THR A 494 36.40 24.63 17.47
N GLU A 495 36.04 25.63 18.28
CA GLU A 495 36.94 26.29 19.25
C GLU A 495 37.37 25.34 20.38
N ASN A 496 36.57 24.31 20.68
CA ASN A 496 36.88 23.31 21.69
C ASN A 496 37.91 22.26 21.22
N PHE A 497 38.32 22.30 19.95
CA PHE A 497 39.16 21.26 19.33
C PHE A 497 40.37 21.85 18.60
N PRO A 498 41.47 21.08 18.47
CA PRO A 498 42.60 21.48 17.63
C PRO A 498 42.17 21.71 16.18
N SER A 499 42.76 22.73 15.53
CA SER A 499 42.46 23.09 14.13
C SER A 499 42.69 21.94 13.13
N THR A 500 43.57 21.00 13.45
CA THR A 500 43.83 19.79 12.66
C THR A 500 42.64 18.84 12.58
N ARG A 501 41.67 18.95 13.51
CA ARG A 501 40.47 18.10 13.59
C ARG A 501 39.19 18.83 13.19
N SER A 502 39.24 20.10 12.77
CA SER A 502 38.04 20.90 12.48
C SER A 502 37.10 20.26 11.45
N ARG A 503 37.64 19.58 10.43
CA ARG A 503 36.82 18.87 9.43
C ARG A 503 36.02 17.72 10.03
N ASP A 504 36.65 16.93 10.91
CA ASP A 504 36.01 15.78 11.56
C ASP A 504 34.94 16.24 12.55
N VAL A 505 35.23 17.29 13.32
CA VAL A 505 34.28 17.92 14.26
C VAL A 505 33.08 18.49 13.50
N TYR A 506 33.31 19.25 12.43
CA TYR A 506 32.24 19.78 11.59
C TYR A 506 31.37 18.66 10.99
N LEU A 507 31.97 17.54 10.57
CA LEU A 507 31.24 16.39 10.06
C LEU A 507 30.34 15.76 11.15
N LEU A 508 30.85 15.58 12.37
CA LEU A 508 30.05 15.06 13.49
C LEU A 508 28.93 16.03 13.88
N LYS A 509 29.21 17.33 13.88
CA LYS A 509 28.24 18.39 14.17
C LYS A 509 27.12 18.41 13.14
N SER A 510 27.48 18.36 11.86
CA SER A 510 26.54 18.25 10.74
C SER A 510 25.68 16.99 10.84
N LEU A 511 26.26 15.86 11.24
CA LEU A 511 25.52 14.61 11.47
C LEU A 511 24.46 14.76 12.57
N VAL A 512 24.82 15.35 13.72
CA VAL A 512 23.90 15.59 14.84
C VAL A 512 22.74 16.49 14.41
N ARG A 513 23.04 17.59 13.72
CA ARG A 513 22.03 18.52 13.17
C ARG A 513 21.11 17.86 12.17
N GLN A 514 21.65 17.10 11.21
CA GLN A 514 20.87 16.37 10.23
C GLN A 514 19.96 15.34 10.89
N TYR A 515 20.44 14.65 11.92
CA TYR A 515 19.58 13.71 12.65
C TYR A 515 18.44 14.43 13.38
N ALA A 516 18.74 15.51 14.11
CA ALA A 516 17.75 16.32 14.81
C ALA A 516 16.66 16.86 13.86
N LEU A 517 17.08 17.35 12.68
CA LEU A 517 16.18 17.75 11.61
C LEU A 517 15.30 16.60 11.13
N ARG A 518 15.88 15.43 10.84
CA ARG A 518 15.13 14.26 10.36
C ARG A 518 14.12 13.75 11.38
N VAL A 519 14.47 13.75 12.66
CA VAL A 519 13.54 13.43 13.75
C VAL A 519 12.34 14.37 13.70
N SER A 520 12.60 15.67 13.62
CA SER A 520 11.55 16.70 13.56
C SER A 520 10.70 16.58 12.30
N LYS A 521 11.31 16.40 11.11
CA LYS A 521 10.59 16.20 9.83
C LYS A 521 9.70 14.96 9.86
N ARG A 522 10.18 13.83 10.38
CA ARG A 522 9.38 12.59 10.52
C ARG A 522 8.20 12.78 11.45
N SER A 523 8.40 13.39 12.60
CA SER A 523 7.34 13.65 13.56
C SER A 523 6.26 14.57 13.00
N LEU A 524 6.65 15.71 12.45
CA LEU A 524 5.73 16.73 11.94
C LEU A 524 5.08 16.30 10.63
N GLY A 525 5.90 15.79 9.69
CA GLY A 525 5.43 15.39 8.38
C GLY A 525 4.54 14.16 8.41
N THR A 526 4.74 13.19 9.31
CA THR A 526 3.77 12.07 9.46
C THR A 526 2.41 12.56 9.97
N ARG A 527 2.40 13.56 10.87
CA ARG A 527 1.18 14.12 11.46
C ARG A 527 0.45 15.13 10.57
N ASN A 528 1.07 15.53 9.46
CA ASN A 528 0.51 16.45 8.48
C ASN A 528 0.56 15.88 7.04
N SER A 529 0.92 14.60 6.86
CA SER A 529 1.03 13.92 5.56
C SER A 529 1.97 14.62 4.57
N VAL A 530 3.13 15.07 5.05
CA VAL A 530 4.12 15.81 4.25
C VAL A 530 5.35 14.95 3.96
N PHE A 531 5.57 14.66 2.69
CA PHE A 531 6.68 13.85 2.20
C PHE A 531 7.03 14.21 0.74
N ARG A 532 8.05 13.57 0.19
CA ARG A 532 8.56 13.81 -1.18
C ARG A 532 7.50 13.49 -2.25
N LYS A 533 7.39 14.32 -3.30
CA LYS A 533 6.40 14.18 -4.40
C LYS A 533 4.92 14.22 -3.95
N LEU A 534 4.61 14.85 -2.81
CA LEU A 534 3.22 15.00 -2.34
C LEU A 534 2.31 15.67 -3.37
N ASP A 535 2.76 16.75 -4.01
CA ASP A 535 1.97 17.48 -4.99
C ASP A 535 1.66 16.63 -6.24
N SER A 536 2.63 15.86 -6.73
CA SER A 536 2.41 14.90 -7.82
C SER A 536 1.39 13.83 -7.44
N LEU A 537 1.47 13.30 -6.22
CA LEU A 537 0.53 12.27 -5.73
C LEU A 537 -0.89 12.82 -5.56
N ARG A 538 -1.05 14.07 -5.09
CA ARG A 538 -2.35 14.73 -5.03
C ARG A 538 -2.97 14.91 -6.41
N LYS A 539 -2.19 15.36 -7.39
CA LYS A 539 -2.62 15.45 -8.80
C LYS A 539 -2.99 14.10 -9.39
N TYR A 540 -2.25 13.05 -9.04
CA TYR A 540 -2.58 11.69 -9.46
C TYR A 540 -3.87 11.18 -8.82
N ALA A 541 -4.05 11.42 -7.52
CA ALA A 541 -5.28 11.08 -6.81
C ALA A 541 -6.51 11.78 -7.41
N GLU A 542 -6.38 13.05 -7.82
CA GLU A 542 -7.39 13.81 -8.56
C GLU A 542 -7.66 13.19 -9.95
N ALA A 543 -6.61 12.86 -10.71
CA ALA A 543 -6.72 12.30 -12.06
C ALA A 543 -7.35 10.90 -12.12
N ILE A 544 -7.45 10.18 -11.00
CA ILE A 544 -8.21 8.92 -10.92
C ILE A 544 -9.73 9.17 -10.99
N HIS A 545 -10.19 10.36 -10.56
CA HIS A 545 -11.61 10.69 -10.45
C HIS A 545 -12.06 11.80 -11.41
N ASP A 546 -11.12 12.53 -12.01
CA ASP A 546 -11.39 13.66 -12.91
C ASP A 546 -10.70 13.51 -14.28
N ASP A 547 -11.51 13.32 -15.32
CA ASP A 547 -11.09 13.26 -16.72
C ASP A 547 -10.35 14.54 -17.18
N ALA A 548 -10.73 15.71 -16.65
CA ALA A 548 -10.09 16.97 -17.01
C ALA A 548 -8.67 17.06 -16.43
N ALA A 549 -8.49 16.63 -15.18
CA ALA A 549 -7.17 16.49 -14.56
C ALA A 549 -6.27 15.54 -15.34
N LEU A 550 -6.81 14.39 -15.74
CA LEU A 550 -6.10 13.43 -16.57
C LEU A 550 -5.71 14.04 -17.93
N GLY A 551 -6.66 14.69 -18.62
CA GLY A 551 -6.44 15.33 -19.93
C GLY A 551 -5.34 16.39 -19.94
N ARG A 552 -5.15 17.14 -18.84
CA ARG A 552 -4.05 18.11 -18.70
C ARG A 552 -2.67 17.45 -18.80
N VAL A 553 -2.51 16.26 -18.22
CA VAL A 553 -1.24 15.53 -18.20
C VAL A 553 -0.98 14.82 -19.53
N LEU A 554 -2.03 14.31 -20.20
CA LEU A 554 -1.91 13.59 -21.47
C LEU A 554 -1.36 14.40 -22.63
N LYS A 555 -1.51 15.74 -22.61
CA LYS A 555 -0.86 16.63 -23.58
C LYS A 555 0.66 16.41 -23.64
N ASN A 556 1.27 16.03 -22.52
CA ASN A 556 2.72 15.77 -22.46
C ASN A 556 3.09 14.38 -22.98
N MET A 557 2.17 13.42 -22.88
CA MET A 557 2.39 12.09 -23.47
C MET A 557 2.48 12.15 -24.99
N SER A 558 1.67 13.01 -25.62
CA SER A 558 1.78 13.31 -27.06
C SER A 558 3.19 13.79 -27.43
N LYS A 559 3.80 14.69 -26.64
CA LYS A 559 5.17 15.17 -26.87
C LYS A 559 6.25 14.09 -26.74
N LEU A 560 5.99 13.01 -26.00
CA LEU A 560 6.93 11.90 -25.85
C LEU A 560 6.81 10.88 -26.99
N LEU A 561 5.62 10.78 -27.59
CA LEU A 561 5.36 9.86 -28.69
C LEU A 561 5.75 10.45 -30.06
N HIS A 562 5.62 11.76 -30.23
CA HIS A 562 5.95 12.46 -31.47
C HIS A 562 7.34 13.10 -31.43
N ASP A 563 7.88 13.40 -32.61
CA ASP A 563 9.11 14.19 -32.78
C ASP A 563 8.88 15.69 -32.58
N GLU A 564 9.93 16.51 -32.72
CA GLU A 564 9.85 17.97 -32.58
C GLU A 564 8.90 18.64 -33.59
N ARG A 565 8.67 18.00 -34.74
CA ARG A 565 7.74 18.45 -35.78
C ARG A 565 6.33 17.88 -35.57
N ASN A 566 6.11 17.21 -34.44
CA ASN A 566 4.85 16.57 -34.06
C ASN A 566 4.43 15.41 -34.97
N ASN A 567 5.40 14.78 -35.66
CA ASN A 567 5.19 13.59 -36.45
C ASN A 567 5.45 12.34 -35.61
N PHE A 568 4.78 11.25 -35.95
CA PHE A 568 5.05 9.96 -35.34
C PHE A 568 6.09 9.20 -36.17
N ARG A 569 7.21 8.81 -35.54
CA ARG A 569 8.26 8.02 -36.18
C ARG A 569 8.09 6.55 -35.80
N ALA A 570 7.63 5.74 -36.75
CA ALA A 570 7.47 4.30 -36.60
C ALA A 570 8.71 3.56 -37.15
N HIS A 571 9.49 2.92 -36.28
CA HIS A 571 10.59 2.07 -36.71
C HIS A 571 10.04 0.78 -37.34
N LEU A 572 10.33 0.50 -38.62
CA LEU A 572 9.69 -0.62 -39.30
C LEU A 572 10.10 -1.98 -38.72
N ALA A 573 11.33 -2.12 -38.22
CA ALA A 573 11.82 -3.34 -37.57
C ALA A 573 10.96 -3.73 -36.35
N THR A 574 10.52 -2.75 -35.56
CA THR A 574 9.72 -3.00 -34.35
C THR A 574 8.32 -3.51 -34.67
N THR A 575 7.78 -3.18 -35.85
CA THR A 575 6.49 -3.70 -36.31
C THR A 575 6.48 -5.21 -36.61
N PHE A 576 7.67 -5.79 -36.81
CA PHE A 576 7.90 -7.23 -36.95
C PHE A 576 8.37 -7.91 -35.65
N GLY A 577 8.33 -7.19 -34.52
CA GLY A 577 8.81 -7.69 -33.23
C GLY A 577 10.34 -7.74 -33.10
N GLN A 578 11.08 -7.09 -34.00
CA GLN A 578 12.54 -6.99 -33.93
C GLN A 578 12.96 -5.70 -33.19
N PRO A 579 14.09 -5.68 -32.48
CA PRO A 579 14.60 -4.46 -31.88
C PRO A 579 14.95 -3.43 -32.97
N VAL A 580 15.02 -2.16 -32.58
CA VAL A 580 15.45 -1.07 -33.48
C VAL A 580 16.84 -1.42 -34.05
N ALA A 581 16.95 -1.41 -35.38
CA ALA A 581 18.20 -1.72 -36.07
C ALA A 581 19.28 -0.68 -35.76
N GLU A 582 20.56 -1.03 -35.94
CA GLU A 582 21.66 -0.08 -35.84
C GLU A 582 21.38 1.15 -36.71
N ARG A 583 21.81 2.35 -36.26
CA ARG A 583 21.46 3.63 -36.92
C ARG A 583 21.63 3.58 -38.43
N THR A 584 22.69 2.96 -38.95
CA THR A 584 22.97 2.87 -40.39
C THR A 584 21.98 2.03 -41.20
N ARG A 585 21.20 1.16 -40.55
CA ARG A 585 20.22 0.24 -41.14
C ARG A 585 18.78 0.50 -40.66
N ASP A 586 18.57 1.51 -39.80
CA ASP A 586 17.24 1.88 -39.33
C ASP A 586 16.40 2.42 -40.49
N ILE A 587 15.25 1.80 -40.71
CA ILE A 587 14.23 2.27 -41.65
C ILE A 587 13.01 2.66 -40.82
N SER A 588 12.64 3.93 -40.87
CA SER A 588 11.49 4.46 -40.15
C SER A 588 10.46 5.03 -41.11
N LEU A 589 9.18 4.81 -40.82
CA LEU A 589 8.07 5.52 -41.44
C LEU A 589 7.78 6.78 -40.62
N LEU A 590 7.87 7.94 -41.26
CA LEU A 590 7.45 9.21 -40.68
C LEU A 590 6.00 9.47 -41.08
N VAL A 591 5.14 9.54 -40.08
CA VAL A 591 3.70 9.69 -40.27
C VAL A 591 3.28 11.06 -39.75
N GLN A 592 2.68 11.87 -40.62
CA GLN A 592 2.18 13.21 -40.28
C GLN A 592 0.87 13.16 -39.49
N LYS A 593 0.16 12.02 -39.55
CA LYS A 593 -1.03 11.75 -38.73
C LYS A 593 -0.64 11.72 -37.26
N LYS A 594 -1.31 12.54 -36.45
CA LYS A 594 -1.11 12.56 -34.99
C LYS A 594 -1.73 11.32 -34.37
N VAL A 595 -0.96 10.66 -33.52
CA VAL A 595 -1.45 9.55 -32.69
C VAL A 595 -2.57 10.06 -31.78
N ASN A 596 -3.73 9.43 -31.88
CA ASN A 596 -4.90 9.79 -31.12
C ASN A 596 -4.77 9.27 -29.67
N ILE A 597 -4.65 10.20 -28.73
CA ILE A 597 -4.53 9.92 -27.29
C ILE A 597 -5.74 10.54 -26.60
N ARG A 598 -6.55 9.72 -25.94
CA ARG A 598 -7.75 10.18 -25.22
C ARG A 598 -7.82 9.56 -23.82
N PRO A 599 -8.28 10.32 -22.81
CA PRO A 599 -8.60 9.71 -21.53
C PRO A 599 -9.73 8.68 -21.72
N VAL A 600 -9.67 7.58 -20.97
CA VAL A 600 -10.83 6.69 -20.81
C VAL A 600 -11.69 7.30 -19.72
N ALA A 601 -12.98 7.46 -19.98
CA ALA A 601 -13.91 8.05 -19.02
C ALA A 601 -13.79 7.30 -17.68
N VAL A 602 -13.55 8.06 -16.61
CA VAL A 602 -13.52 7.50 -15.26
C VAL A 602 -14.87 6.84 -14.97
N SER A 603 -14.84 5.52 -14.73
CA SER A 603 -16.02 4.85 -14.18
C SER A 603 -16.15 5.27 -12.72
N ILE A 604 -17.09 6.18 -12.44
CA ILE A 604 -17.62 6.33 -11.08
C ILE A 604 -18.09 4.93 -10.65
N ALA A 605 -17.77 4.52 -9.41
CA ALA A 605 -18.19 3.23 -8.89
C ALA A 605 -19.72 3.13 -9.00
N ALA A 606 -20.22 2.39 -10.00
CA ALA A 606 -21.64 2.08 -10.08
C ALA A 606 -21.97 1.09 -8.95
N GLU A 607 -23.22 1.06 -8.48
CA GLU A 607 -23.65 0.12 -7.43
C GLU A 607 -23.25 -1.33 -7.75
N ASN A 608 -23.18 -1.68 -9.04
CA ASN A 608 -22.92 -3.04 -9.52
C ASN A 608 -21.48 -3.31 -9.96
N SER A 609 -20.54 -2.37 -9.81
CA SER A 609 -19.14 -2.53 -10.23
C SER A 609 -18.14 -1.92 -9.23
N PRO A 610 -16.96 -2.53 -9.01
CA PRO A 610 -15.96 -1.99 -8.10
C PRO A 610 -15.36 -0.67 -8.62
N PRO A 611 -14.81 0.19 -7.73
CA PRO A 611 -14.11 1.40 -8.13
C PRO A 611 -12.84 1.08 -8.93
N GLN A 612 -12.54 1.88 -9.96
CA GLN A 612 -11.29 1.75 -10.70
C GLN A 612 -10.09 2.21 -9.85
N PRO A 613 -9.03 1.40 -9.71
CA PRO A 613 -7.91 1.72 -8.83
C PRO A 613 -6.87 2.65 -9.45
N LEU A 614 -6.86 2.81 -10.78
CA LEU A 614 -5.92 3.62 -11.54
C LEU A 614 -6.56 4.16 -12.83
N PRO A 615 -6.11 5.30 -13.36
CA PRO A 615 -6.66 5.90 -14.56
C PRO A 615 -6.15 5.21 -15.83
N TYR A 616 -7.00 5.14 -16.86
CA TYR A 616 -6.65 4.55 -18.15
C TYR A 616 -6.65 5.59 -19.26
N VAL A 617 -5.77 5.35 -20.25
CA VAL A 617 -5.65 6.15 -21.46
C VAL A 617 -5.84 5.24 -22.66
N LYS A 618 -6.55 5.73 -23.66
CA LYS A 618 -6.65 5.08 -24.95
C LYS A 618 -5.69 5.74 -25.93
N ILE A 619 -4.82 4.93 -26.54
CA ILE A 619 -3.85 5.32 -27.55
C ILE A 619 -4.18 4.50 -28.80
N GLU A 620 -4.75 5.14 -29.81
CA GLU A 620 -5.40 4.45 -30.94
C GLU A 620 -6.37 3.36 -30.47
N SER A 621 -6.15 2.09 -30.82
CA SER A 621 -6.95 0.95 -30.36
C SER A 621 -6.52 0.38 -29.00
N HIS A 622 -5.39 0.83 -28.44
CA HIS A 622 -4.76 0.23 -27.26
C HIS A 622 -5.10 0.98 -25.96
N TYR A 623 -5.24 0.25 -24.86
CA TYR A 623 -5.43 0.83 -23.53
C TYR A 623 -4.14 0.73 -22.71
N LEU A 624 -3.83 1.82 -21.99
CA LEU A 624 -2.69 1.91 -21.09
C LEU A 624 -3.16 2.35 -19.71
N GLY A 625 -2.90 1.52 -18.70
CA GLY A 625 -3.07 1.92 -17.30
C GLY A 625 -1.93 2.85 -16.89
N LEU A 626 -2.26 4.02 -16.34
CA LEU A 626 -1.27 4.97 -15.87
C LEU A 626 -0.93 4.70 -14.41
N THR A 627 0.25 4.13 -14.15
CA THR A 627 0.78 4.06 -12.78
C THR A 627 1.24 5.44 -12.31
N PHE A 628 1.42 5.60 -11.00
CA PHE A 628 1.95 6.85 -10.44
C PHE A 628 3.31 7.22 -11.05
N ASP A 629 4.24 6.26 -11.21
CA ASP A 629 5.58 6.56 -11.75
C ASP A 629 5.54 7.03 -13.21
N LEU A 630 4.63 6.48 -14.03
CA LEU A 630 4.41 6.97 -15.38
C LEU A 630 3.80 8.37 -15.35
N PHE A 631 2.79 8.59 -14.51
CA PHE A 631 2.15 9.89 -14.36
C PHE A 631 3.13 11.00 -13.88
N ASP A 632 3.94 10.70 -12.87
CA ASP A 632 4.95 11.62 -12.33
C ASP A 632 6.06 11.91 -13.35
N SER A 633 6.42 10.92 -14.18
CA SER A 633 7.34 11.11 -15.30
C SER A 633 6.77 12.06 -16.35
N LEU A 634 5.49 11.92 -16.71
CA LEU A 634 4.80 12.83 -17.63
C LEU A 634 4.74 14.26 -17.08
N LEU A 635 4.48 14.42 -15.77
CA LEU A 635 4.52 15.71 -15.10
C LEU A 635 5.93 16.31 -15.09
N SER A 636 6.97 15.50 -14.84
CA SER A 636 8.35 15.95 -14.82
C SER A 636 8.78 16.48 -16.18
N VAL A 637 8.41 15.80 -17.26
CA VAL A 637 8.64 16.27 -18.64
C VAL A 637 7.87 17.57 -18.91
N ALA A 638 6.63 17.69 -18.42
CA ALA A 638 5.86 18.92 -18.53
C ALA A 638 6.56 20.11 -17.85
N ASN A 639 7.26 19.83 -16.74
CA ASN A 639 8.03 20.81 -15.98
C ASN A 639 9.46 21.04 -16.53
N GLY A 640 9.78 20.50 -17.71
CA GLY A 640 11.04 20.76 -18.41
C GLY A 640 12.12 19.68 -18.23
N LEU A 641 11.81 18.52 -17.64
CA LEU A 641 12.74 17.39 -17.63
C LEU A 641 12.93 16.85 -19.04
N HIS A 642 14.19 16.67 -19.45
CA HIS A 642 14.49 16.08 -20.75
C HIS A 642 14.04 14.61 -20.81
N PRO A 643 13.39 14.12 -21.89
CA PRO A 643 12.91 12.74 -21.99
C PRO A 643 13.98 11.67 -21.78
N ALA A 644 15.23 11.94 -22.16
CA ALA A 644 16.36 11.03 -21.92
C ALA A 644 16.73 10.86 -20.44
N SER A 645 16.19 11.69 -19.55
CA SER A 645 16.40 11.61 -18.09
C SER A 645 15.31 10.81 -17.39
N LEU A 646 14.37 10.22 -18.14
CA LEU A 646 13.32 9.38 -17.58
C LEU A 646 13.89 8.07 -16.99
N PRO A 647 13.23 7.50 -15.96
CA PRO A 647 13.59 6.18 -15.45
C PRO A 647 13.54 5.10 -16.54
N ALA A 648 14.43 4.12 -16.46
CA ALA A 648 14.54 3.04 -17.46
C ALA A 648 13.22 2.29 -17.66
N ASP A 649 12.49 2.01 -16.57
CA ASP A 649 11.21 1.29 -16.62
C ASP A 649 10.12 2.11 -17.34
N THR A 650 10.06 3.42 -17.08
CA THR A 650 9.15 4.32 -17.78
C THR A 650 9.48 4.39 -19.27
N TYR A 651 10.77 4.47 -19.60
CA TYR A 651 11.23 4.50 -20.99
C TYR A 651 10.88 3.20 -21.72
N ALA A 652 11.10 2.04 -21.10
CA ALA A 652 10.75 0.74 -21.66
C ALA A 652 9.24 0.59 -21.91
N LEU A 653 8.42 1.10 -20.99
CA LEU A 653 6.96 1.12 -21.16
C LEU A 653 6.54 2.00 -22.35
N LEU A 654 7.12 3.20 -22.47
CA LEU A 654 6.85 4.10 -23.60
C LEU A 654 7.32 3.51 -24.94
N ASP A 655 8.47 2.84 -24.97
CA ASP A 655 8.99 2.18 -26.18
C ASP A 655 8.08 1.02 -26.62
N ARG A 656 7.59 0.23 -25.66
CA ARG A 656 6.59 -0.81 -25.93
C ARG A 656 5.30 -0.21 -26.52
N VAL A 657 4.83 0.90 -25.97
CA VAL A 657 3.66 1.63 -26.50
C VAL A 657 3.94 2.13 -27.92
N LYS A 658 5.11 2.72 -28.18
CA LYS A 658 5.52 3.16 -29.53
C LYS A 658 5.52 1.99 -30.52
N SER A 659 6.03 0.82 -30.12
CA SER A 659 6.05 -0.38 -30.95
C SER A 659 4.64 -0.87 -31.30
N LEU A 660 3.73 -0.92 -30.33
CA LEU A 660 2.33 -1.31 -30.55
C LEU A 660 1.63 -0.35 -31.52
N VAL A 661 1.76 0.97 -31.27
CA VAL A 661 1.17 2.00 -32.13
C VAL A 661 1.79 1.97 -33.53
N ALA A 662 3.11 1.78 -33.65
CA ALA A 662 3.78 1.64 -34.95
C ALA A 662 3.22 0.47 -35.76
N GLY A 663 2.95 -0.68 -35.12
CA GLY A 663 2.32 -1.82 -35.77
C GLY A 663 0.92 -1.52 -36.31
N GLU A 664 0.13 -0.70 -35.61
CA GLU A 664 -1.21 -0.31 -36.05
C GLU A 664 -1.14 0.73 -37.17
N VAL A 665 -0.37 1.80 -36.97
CA VAL A 665 -0.26 2.93 -37.90
C VAL A 665 0.33 2.51 -39.25
N VAL A 666 1.35 1.65 -39.28
CA VAL A 666 1.96 1.18 -40.54
C VAL A 666 1.00 0.29 -41.35
N ARG A 667 -0.01 -0.30 -40.71
CA ARG A 667 -1.01 -1.18 -41.35
C ARG A 667 -2.30 -0.42 -41.71
N ASP A 668 -2.42 0.85 -41.35
CA ASP A 668 -3.57 1.69 -41.65
C ASP A 668 -3.54 2.11 -43.14
N PRO A 669 -4.51 1.68 -43.97
CA PRO A 669 -4.55 2.04 -45.39
C PRO A 669 -4.58 3.56 -45.61
N GLY A 670 -5.23 4.32 -44.71
CA GLY A 670 -5.31 5.77 -44.81
C GLY A 670 -3.96 6.48 -44.63
N VAL A 671 -3.02 5.86 -43.91
CA VAL A 671 -1.66 6.40 -43.75
C VAL A 671 -0.84 6.25 -45.04
N ILE A 672 -1.12 5.22 -45.84
CA ILE A 672 -0.48 5.01 -47.15
C ILE A 672 -1.05 5.99 -48.18
N GLU A 673 -2.32 6.36 -48.05
CA GLU A 673 -2.99 7.36 -48.88
C GLU A 673 -2.51 8.80 -48.61
N ASP A 674 -2.01 9.09 -47.40
CA ASP A 674 -1.49 10.41 -46.96
C ASP A 674 0.02 10.63 -47.29
N ASP A 675 0.53 10.07 -48.39
CA ASP A 675 1.91 10.26 -48.90
C ASP A 675 3.02 10.07 -47.82
N PRO A 676 3.24 8.84 -47.33
CA PRO A 676 4.19 8.61 -46.24
C PRO A 676 5.64 8.88 -46.63
N VAL A 677 6.44 9.34 -45.65
CA VAL A 677 7.88 9.56 -45.82
C VAL A 677 8.66 8.45 -45.13
N LEU A 678 9.50 7.74 -45.88
CA LEU A 678 10.45 6.75 -45.35
C LEU A 678 11.78 7.43 -45.05
N LEU A 679 12.35 7.16 -43.88
CA LEU A 679 13.67 7.61 -43.47
C LEU A 679 14.61 6.42 -43.38
N PHE A 680 15.78 6.50 -44.01
CA PHE A 680 16.79 5.45 -44.01
C PHE A 680 18.05 5.87 -43.26
N GLY A 681 18.65 4.91 -42.56
CA GLY A 681 19.96 5.08 -41.92
C GLY A 681 19.97 6.09 -40.78
N GLY A 682 18.86 6.23 -40.03
CA GLY A 682 18.75 7.29 -39.03
C GLY A 682 18.36 8.65 -39.63
N GLY A 683 18.02 8.67 -40.92
CA GLY A 683 17.47 9.80 -41.68
C GLY A 683 18.48 10.52 -42.57
N TYR A 684 19.54 9.84 -43.03
CA TYR A 684 20.44 10.38 -44.06
C TYR A 684 19.81 10.44 -45.47
N LEU A 685 18.81 9.59 -45.72
CA LEU A 685 18.05 9.55 -46.96
C LEU A 685 16.56 9.55 -46.58
N SER A 686 15.75 10.29 -47.33
CA SER A 686 14.29 10.24 -47.25
C SER A 686 13.73 9.74 -48.57
N ALA A 687 12.68 8.92 -48.53
CA ALA A 687 11.89 8.61 -49.71
C ALA A 687 10.45 9.03 -49.49
N GLU A 688 9.94 9.91 -50.35
CA GLU A 688 8.55 10.37 -50.29
C GLU A 688 7.72 9.62 -51.32
N TYR A 689 6.55 9.15 -50.92
CA TYR A 689 5.57 8.61 -51.85
C TYR A 689 4.83 9.78 -52.52
N ARG A 690 4.86 9.85 -53.86
CA ARG A 690 4.09 10.83 -54.64
C ARG A 690 3.63 10.17 -55.95
N GLU A 691 2.37 10.36 -56.33
CA GLU A 691 1.81 9.86 -57.61
C GLU A 691 2.05 8.36 -57.88
N GLY A 692 2.01 7.52 -56.83
CA GLY A 692 2.21 6.08 -56.97
C GLY A 692 3.67 5.61 -57.03
N ARG A 693 4.65 6.50 -56.81
CA ARG A 693 6.09 6.18 -56.84
C ARG A 693 6.84 6.78 -55.65
N PHE A 694 7.91 6.13 -55.22
CA PHE A 694 8.81 6.68 -54.21
C PHE A 694 9.94 7.49 -54.86
N PHE A 695 10.11 8.73 -54.41
CA PHE A 695 11.21 9.61 -54.81
C PHE A 695 12.22 9.69 -53.67
N VAL A 696 13.44 9.23 -53.91
CA VAL A 696 14.50 9.22 -52.90
C VAL A 696 15.32 10.49 -53.00
N GLU A 697 15.37 11.25 -51.90
CA GLU A 697 16.16 12.46 -51.76
C GLU A 697 17.18 12.30 -50.62
N LYS A 698 18.27 13.04 -50.73
CA LYS A 698 19.23 13.15 -49.62
C LYS A 698 18.63 14.11 -48.62
N ALA A 699 18.30 13.63 -47.43
CA ALA A 699 17.69 14.46 -46.40
C ALA A 699 18.62 15.66 -46.12
N GLU A 700 18.08 16.88 -46.22
CA GLU A 700 18.83 18.08 -45.88
C GLU A 700 19.36 17.93 -44.45
N LYS A 701 20.68 18.13 -44.26
CA LYS A 701 21.32 18.19 -42.94
C LYS A 701 20.78 19.40 -42.16
N ASN A 702 19.60 19.26 -41.58
CA ASN A 702 19.10 20.16 -40.55
C ASN A 702 19.12 19.38 -39.24
N GLY A 703 19.84 19.95 -38.25
CA GLY A 703 20.42 19.26 -37.10
C GLY A 703 19.51 18.25 -36.40
N TYR A 704 20.05 17.04 -36.24
CA TYR A 704 19.58 16.00 -35.32
C TYR A 704 19.96 16.31 -33.88
#